data_AF-A0AAD9DHX2-F1
#
_entry.id   AF-A0AAD9DHX2-F1
#
_cell.length_a   1.000
_cell.length_b   1.000
_cell.length_c   1.000
_cell.angle_alpha   90.00
_cell.angle_beta   90.00
_cell.angle_gamma   90.00
#
_symmetry.space_group_name_H-M   'P 1'
#
loop_
_entity.id
_entity.type
_entity.pdbx_description
1 polymer ?
#
loop_
_entity_poly.entity_id
_entity_poly.type
_entity_poly.pdbx_seq_one_letter_code
_entity_poly.pdbx_strand_id
1 'polypeptide(L)'
;MMVGDRALASLDFQEASKNYNMALQSAQEGTMTGDDFKLRPKMMVPTINLAKCLRELARYKEAEDILTKYIKDAKDPPIDTRLHARVLSTLAELYQAQSKYDAAAKLHKQAVSMVRGGTPNLELAGSIAGYAETLRKSGDLPQAELHHREALAIRTRAVEEKSCTELELAVSYTQLGCTLAGMHKHNEAYQQHHRALGLRYRYLDFSHGLVSESMNYCAESLCALGKGVEGIPLALHAVEIRKTIFGTTHPAYAHALSILASCYQSVGRSFDARDCLEKCLEICEVAFQRNHANIIPNLMNYGNVLRSTGDLKKARTVYQRAIAIHQLNFKEGQQASRLEKCRAEVDKLKAESERRDSCSSGGHSSVEDLSSLRIHPEPHVSDSMGTPVIVFTDIGRDVDDEMALVLLSALRRKHLLDPKAVIATLSPVRDRANLARGSLDVLGMADVLLASGALEGLSRTSRFIRQFIQDQVKVLKTVASLLHAMYSRRPTLTSLSDLAVLIKDHEELFISKVKEVVVMGGLLPIDSHDKLVPDTAYNNNCDMEAARFVYESCQELCVPTVTLSRWTAYGCPMRPELLDELARTEHMVATNIRKKSKESIDQLWKKVVLPPDDPGREKLPSRCDAKWFYKTFIGKELPAELPTSVWNDVEKLNMYDPLAVLMCVSSYRSTHFRCTEKVVNEVSHLVVGVCEQENGIRNRKALFDEYSALFLYAMQASLYEPKININYNSNFVDEVTSKRSALVNRAA
;
A
#
# COMPACT_ATOMS: atom_id res chain seq x y z
N MET A 1 12.83 37.87 -1.12
CA MET A 1 13.18 36.94 -0.01
C MET A 1 11.95 36.21 0.50
N MET A 2 11.01 36.85 1.20
CA MET A 2 9.81 36.16 1.75
C MET A 2 8.99 35.37 0.72
N VAL A 3 8.85 35.87 -0.51
CA VAL A 3 8.20 35.12 -1.61
C VAL A 3 8.99 33.86 -1.96
N GLY A 4 10.32 33.95 -2.00
CA GLY A 4 11.21 32.81 -2.18
C GLY A 4 11.17 31.82 -1.01
N ASP A 5 11.04 32.29 0.23
CA ASP A 5 10.90 31.42 1.41
C ASP A 5 9.56 30.66 1.38
N ARG A 6 8.46 31.31 0.97
CA ARG A 6 7.16 30.66 0.79
C ARG A 6 7.20 29.61 -0.33
N ALA A 7 7.78 29.95 -1.48
CA ALA A 7 7.95 29.02 -2.59
C ALA A 7 8.83 27.82 -2.21
N LEU A 8 9.91 28.06 -1.44
CA LEU A 8 10.76 27.00 -0.92
C LEU A 8 10.00 26.09 0.06
N ALA A 9 9.15 26.66 0.92
CA ALA A 9 8.31 25.90 1.85
C ALA A 9 7.27 25.03 1.12
N SER A 10 6.77 25.47 -0.04
CA SER A 10 5.91 24.68 -0.92
C SER A 10 6.68 23.78 -1.90
N LEU A 11 8.00 23.69 -1.78
CA LEU A 11 8.91 22.90 -2.64
C LEU A 11 8.87 23.31 -4.12
N ASP A 12 8.47 24.55 -4.42
CA ASP A 12 8.58 25.14 -5.76
C ASP A 12 9.99 25.74 -5.93
N PHE A 13 10.95 24.88 -6.27
CA PHE A 13 12.35 25.26 -6.39
C PHE A 13 12.61 26.22 -7.56
N GLN A 14 11.79 26.18 -8.62
CA GLN A 14 11.93 27.10 -9.75
C GLN A 14 11.57 28.52 -9.32
N GLU A 15 10.38 28.71 -8.78
CA GLU A 15 9.92 30.03 -8.33
C GLU A 15 10.79 30.54 -7.17
N ALA A 16 11.17 29.66 -6.23
CA ALA A 16 12.09 30.01 -5.16
C ALA A 16 13.44 30.52 -5.72
N SER A 17 14.05 29.78 -6.65
CA SER A 17 15.35 30.16 -7.24
C SER A 17 15.28 31.51 -7.96
N LYS A 18 14.21 31.78 -8.71
CA LYS A 18 13.97 33.05 -9.39
C LYS A 18 13.89 34.20 -8.39
N ASN A 19 13.09 34.05 -7.34
CA ASN A 19 12.91 35.08 -6.32
C ASN A 19 14.17 35.35 -5.49
N TYR A 20 14.99 34.33 -5.22
CA TYR A 20 16.29 34.55 -4.56
C TYR A 20 17.30 35.22 -5.49
N ASN A 21 17.34 34.85 -6.78
CA ASN A 21 18.18 35.51 -7.77
C ASN A 21 17.83 37.00 -7.93
N MET A 22 16.53 37.32 -8.05
CA MET A 22 16.07 38.72 -8.10
C MET A 22 16.50 39.50 -6.85
N ALA A 23 16.33 38.89 -5.66
CA ALA A 23 16.77 39.53 -4.41
C ALA A 23 18.30 39.79 -4.39
N LEU A 24 19.09 38.86 -4.92
CA LEU A 24 20.55 39.01 -5.02
C LEU A 24 20.97 40.07 -6.05
N GLN A 25 20.28 40.17 -7.18
CA GLN A 25 20.53 41.18 -8.22
C GLN A 25 20.15 42.59 -7.75
N SER A 26 18.96 42.76 -7.14
CA SER A 26 18.56 44.07 -6.60
C SER A 26 19.49 44.59 -5.51
N ALA A 27 20.11 43.69 -4.74
CA ALA A 27 21.13 44.05 -3.75
C ALA A 27 22.48 44.46 -4.39
N GLN A 28 22.76 44.08 -5.63
CA GLN A 28 23.95 44.48 -6.38
C GLN A 28 23.76 45.79 -7.15
N GLU A 29 22.53 46.10 -7.58
CA GLU A 29 22.18 47.29 -8.38
C GLU A 29 21.95 48.56 -7.53
N GLY A 30 21.58 48.43 -6.25
CA GLY A 30 21.57 49.55 -5.31
C GLY A 30 23.00 49.99 -4.98
N THR A 31 23.38 51.21 -5.37
CA THR A 31 24.73 51.79 -5.20
C THR A 31 25.33 51.57 -3.81
N MET A 32 26.32 50.69 -3.76
CA MET A 32 27.14 50.37 -2.59
C MET A 32 27.98 51.59 -2.19
N THR A 33 27.59 52.27 -1.11
CA THR A 33 28.38 53.32 -0.44
C THR A 33 28.48 53.00 1.05
N GLY A 34 29.70 52.98 1.59
CA GLY A 34 30.07 53.09 3.01
C GLY A 34 29.59 52.02 4.01
N ASP A 35 28.33 51.60 3.95
CA ASP A 35 27.62 50.69 4.87
C ASP A 35 27.66 49.20 4.42
N ASP A 36 28.46 48.88 3.40
CA ASP A 36 28.65 47.54 2.78
C ASP A 36 28.95 46.41 3.79
N PHE A 37 29.45 46.76 4.97
CA PHE A 37 29.80 45.82 6.05
C PHE A 37 28.57 45.14 6.67
N LYS A 38 27.40 45.78 6.67
CA LYS A 38 26.17 45.25 7.30
C LYS A 38 25.29 44.44 6.34
N LEU A 39 25.49 44.58 5.02
CA LEU A 39 24.69 43.92 3.98
C LEU A 39 25.21 42.52 3.60
N ARG A 40 26.53 42.27 3.65
CA ARG A 40 27.12 40.97 3.26
C ARG A 40 26.56 39.76 4.04
N PRO A 41 26.39 39.80 5.38
CA PRO A 41 25.78 38.68 6.11
C PRO A 41 24.29 38.47 5.76
N LYS A 42 23.55 39.56 5.48
CA LYS A 42 22.12 39.52 5.13
C LYS A 42 21.87 38.83 3.78
N MET A 43 22.80 38.94 2.84
CA MET A 43 22.69 38.28 1.53
C MET A 43 23.07 36.80 1.55
N MET A 44 23.74 36.33 2.61
CA MET A 44 24.27 34.96 2.67
C MET A 44 23.19 33.89 2.78
N VAL A 45 22.11 34.16 3.54
CA VAL A 45 20.98 33.24 3.67
C VAL A 45 20.27 33.03 2.31
N PRO A 46 19.92 34.09 1.56
CA PRO A 46 19.45 33.96 0.17
C PRO A 46 20.40 33.20 -0.75
N THR A 47 21.71 33.43 -0.66
CA THR A 47 22.72 32.71 -1.46
C THR A 47 22.70 31.21 -1.16
N ILE A 48 22.67 30.83 0.11
CA ILE A 48 22.56 29.42 0.53
C ILE A 48 21.26 28.81 0.01
N ASN A 49 20.13 29.50 0.20
CA ASN A 49 18.83 28.98 -0.23
C ASN A 49 18.74 28.85 -1.77
N LEU A 50 19.29 29.81 -2.52
CA LEU A 50 19.40 29.73 -3.97
C LEU A 50 20.23 28.51 -4.39
N ALA A 51 21.40 28.30 -3.78
CA ALA A 51 22.25 27.15 -4.11
C ALA A 51 21.55 25.82 -3.82
N LYS A 52 20.76 25.74 -2.73
CA LYS A 52 19.90 24.58 -2.45
C LYS A 52 18.86 24.37 -3.55
N CYS A 53 18.13 25.41 -3.95
CA CYS A 53 17.16 25.30 -5.05
C CYS A 53 17.83 24.84 -6.36
N LEU A 54 18.98 25.42 -6.71
CA LEU A 54 19.73 25.04 -7.92
C LEU A 54 20.20 23.58 -7.87
N ARG A 55 20.59 23.07 -6.71
CA ARG A 55 20.91 21.65 -6.52
C ARG A 55 19.70 20.76 -6.79
N GLU A 56 18.53 21.10 -6.23
CA GLU A 56 17.30 20.31 -6.48
C GLU A 56 16.86 20.37 -7.95
N LEU A 57 17.18 21.47 -8.66
CA LEU A 57 16.99 21.62 -10.10
C LEU A 57 18.11 20.98 -10.96
N ALA A 58 19.05 20.25 -10.35
CA ALA A 58 20.23 19.67 -11.00
C ALA A 58 21.16 20.67 -11.73
N ARG A 59 21.05 21.97 -11.42
CA ARG A 59 21.91 23.05 -11.94
C ARG A 59 23.19 23.17 -11.09
N TYR A 60 23.95 22.08 -11.02
CA TYR A 60 25.04 21.94 -10.07
C TYR A 60 26.18 22.94 -10.29
N LYS A 61 26.52 23.24 -11.55
CA LYS A 61 27.63 24.14 -11.86
C LYS A 61 27.35 25.57 -11.38
N GLU A 62 26.14 26.06 -11.61
CA GLU A 62 25.72 27.39 -11.15
C GLU A 62 25.69 27.49 -9.62
N ALA A 63 25.18 26.44 -8.95
CA ALA A 63 25.21 26.37 -7.49
C ALA A 63 26.65 26.39 -6.95
N GLU A 64 27.56 25.65 -7.57
CA GLU A 64 28.98 25.60 -7.20
C GLU A 64 29.66 26.95 -7.42
N ASP A 65 29.42 27.59 -8.57
CA ASP A 65 30.04 28.88 -8.91
C ASP A 65 29.61 29.97 -7.93
N ILE A 66 28.33 30.00 -7.54
CA ILE A 66 27.81 30.93 -6.54
C ILE A 66 28.46 30.72 -5.16
N LEU A 67 28.54 29.47 -4.69
CA LEU A 67 29.10 29.16 -3.37
C LEU A 67 30.61 29.35 -3.32
N THR A 68 31.34 28.95 -4.38
CA THR A 68 32.80 29.09 -4.44
C THR A 68 33.24 30.54 -4.63
N LYS A 69 32.49 31.34 -5.40
CA LYS A 69 32.69 32.79 -5.46
C LYS A 69 32.59 33.40 -4.06
N TYR A 70 31.55 33.06 -3.32
CA TYR A 70 31.40 33.53 -1.94
C TYR A 70 32.58 33.13 -1.04
N ILE A 71 33.02 31.87 -1.10
CA ILE A 71 34.15 31.38 -0.29
C ILE A 71 35.44 32.14 -0.64
N LYS A 72 35.69 32.44 -1.93
CA LYS A 72 36.85 33.24 -2.38
C LYS A 72 36.78 34.69 -1.90
N ASP A 73 35.59 35.27 -1.89
CA ASP A 73 35.35 36.65 -1.47
C ASP A 73 35.29 36.81 0.07
N ALA A 74 35.28 35.70 0.82
CA ALA A 74 35.27 35.70 2.27
C ALA A 74 36.65 36.11 2.83
N LYS A 75 36.67 37.04 3.80
CA LYS A 75 37.88 37.39 4.55
C LYS A 75 38.35 36.22 5.42
N ASP A 76 39.64 36.18 5.74
CA ASP A 76 40.22 35.26 6.72
C ASP A 76 40.62 36.03 8.00
N PRO A 77 39.98 35.80 9.16
CA PRO A 77 38.84 34.92 9.39
C PRO A 77 37.50 35.50 8.87
N PRO A 78 36.50 34.65 8.58
CA PRO A 78 35.21 35.09 8.06
C PRO A 78 34.40 35.89 9.09
N ILE A 79 33.65 36.89 8.61
CA ILE A 79 32.84 37.81 9.44
C ILE A 79 31.82 37.07 10.32
N ASP A 80 31.22 36.00 9.80
CA ASP A 80 30.35 35.11 10.55
C ASP A 80 30.77 33.65 10.33
N THR A 81 31.44 33.08 11.32
CA THR A 81 31.92 31.70 11.32
C THR A 81 30.79 30.68 11.14
N ARG A 82 29.60 30.94 11.71
CA ARG A 82 28.46 30.02 11.65
C ARG A 82 27.87 29.99 10.24
N LEU A 83 27.60 31.16 9.67
CA LEU A 83 27.09 31.22 8.31
C LEU A 83 28.11 30.71 7.28
N HIS A 84 29.41 30.94 7.50
CA HIS A 84 30.46 30.38 6.65
C HIS A 84 30.49 28.84 6.71
N ALA A 85 30.37 28.25 7.91
CA ALA A 85 30.25 26.79 8.06
C ALA A 85 29.01 26.22 7.35
N ARG A 86 27.90 26.96 7.34
CA ARG A 86 26.68 26.60 6.61
C ARG A 86 26.87 26.64 5.09
N VAL A 87 27.65 27.59 4.57
CA VAL A 87 28.04 27.64 3.16
C VAL A 87 28.92 26.44 2.79
N LEU A 88 29.95 26.14 3.59
CA LEU A 88 30.80 24.97 3.39
C LEU A 88 29.99 23.67 3.39
N SER A 89 29.05 23.54 4.33
CA SER A 89 28.14 22.38 4.39
C SER A 89 27.23 22.30 3.16
N THR A 90 26.72 23.43 2.67
CA THR A 90 25.87 23.45 1.45
C THR A 90 26.68 23.07 0.20
N LEU A 91 27.92 23.53 0.08
CA LEU A 91 28.82 23.12 -1.00
C LEU A 91 29.18 21.64 -0.89
N ALA A 92 29.37 21.13 0.32
CA ALA A 92 29.62 19.72 0.55
C ALA A 92 28.41 18.85 0.15
N GLU A 93 27.18 19.25 0.50
CA GLU A 93 25.96 18.58 0.06
C GLU A 93 25.81 18.60 -1.47
N LEU A 94 26.23 19.69 -2.14
CA LEU A 94 26.29 19.76 -3.60
C LEU A 94 27.31 18.76 -4.19
N TYR A 95 28.47 18.62 -3.56
CA TYR A 95 29.46 17.60 -3.94
C TYR A 95 28.97 16.17 -3.66
N GLN A 96 28.20 15.94 -2.59
CA GLN A 96 27.52 14.65 -2.39
C GLN A 96 26.55 14.35 -3.54
N ALA A 97 25.76 15.34 -3.98
CA ALA A 97 24.82 15.19 -5.10
C ALA A 97 25.52 14.88 -6.43
N GLN A 98 26.81 15.22 -6.56
CA GLN A 98 27.67 14.88 -7.69
C GLN A 98 28.52 13.62 -7.46
N SER A 99 28.28 12.86 -6.40
CA SER A 99 29.08 11.70 -5.98
C SER A 99 30.58 12.01 -5.67
N LYS A 100 30.93 13.27 -5.40
CA LYS A 100 32.28 13.72 -5.01
C LYS A 100 32.49 13.64 -3.49
N TYR A 101 32.40 12.43 -2.93
CA TYR A 101 32.33 12.24 -1.47
C TYR A 101 33.56 12.70 -0.69
N ASP A 102 34.77 12.53 -1.22
CA ASP A 102 36.00 12.95 -0.51
C ASP A 102 36.09 14.48 -0.37
N ALA A 103 35.72 15.20 -1.42
CA ALA A 103 35.68 16.65 -1.42
C ALA A 103 34.59 17.15 -0.44
N ALA A 104 33.41 16.51 -0.47
CA ALA A 104 32.34 16.78 0.49
C ALA A 104 32.78 16.52 1.94
N ALA A 105 33.49 15.42 2.19
CA ALA A 105 33.93 15.04 3.53
C ALA A 105 34.94 16.05 4.10
N LYS A 106 35.86 16.56 3.28
CA LYS A 106 36.80 17.62 3.68
C LYS A 106 36.06 18.90 4.07
N LEU A 107 35.11 19.35 3.24
CA LEU A 107 34.34 20.57 3.48
C LEU A 107 33.44 20.45 4.73
N HIS A 108 32.73 19.34 4.90
CA HIS A 108 31.92 19.10 6.10
C HIS A 108 32.78 19.00 7.36
N LYS A 109 33.94 18.33 7.30
CA LYS A 109 34.87 18.26 8.44
C LYS A 109 35.38 19.65 8.83
N GLN A 110 35.70 20.49 7.84
CA GLN A 110 36.05 21.89 8.07
C GLN A 110 34.88 22.66 8.71
N ALA A 111 33.67 22.54 8.17
CA ALA A 111 32.48 23.19 8.72
C ALA A 111 32.23 22.80 10.19
N VAL A 112 32.30 21.50 10.52
CA VAL A 112 32.17 21.00 11.89
C VAL A 112 33.25 21.60 12.79
N SER A 113 34.52 21.64 12.35
CA SER A 113 35.62 22.19 13.16
C SER A 113 35.42 23.68 13.50
N MET A 114 34.86 24.45 12.57
CA MET A 114 34.62 25.89 12.74
C MET A 114 33.55 26.19 13.80
N VAL A 115 32.55 25.32 13.96
CA VAL A 115 31.41 25.56 14.88
C VAL A 115 31.46 24.68 16.15
N ARG A 116 32.45 23.79 16.27
CA ARG A 116 32.62 22.88 17.43
C ARG A 116 33.17 23.57 18.68
N GLY A 117 33.89 24.68 18.54
CA GLY A 117 34.54 25.39 19.66
C GLY A 117 33.62 26.18 20.60
N GLY A 118 32.31 26.27 20.31
CA GLY A 118 31.32 26.97 21.15
C GLY A 118 30.32 26.02 21.82
N THR A 119 29.34 26.58 22.55
CA THR A 119 28.25 25.79 23.14
C THR A 119 27.50 25.01 22.06
N PRO A 120 27.32 23.68 22.21
CA PRO A 120 26.61 22.85 21.24
C PRO A 120 25.22 23.43 20.92
N ASN A 121 24.92 23.59 19.64
CA ASN A 121 23.69 24.20 19.16
C ASN A 121 23.18 23.48 17.89
N LEU A 122 22.03 23.91 17.38
CA LEU A 122 21.40 23.30 16.20
C LEU A 122 22.25 23.40 14.93
N GLU A 123 23.10 24.43 14.81
CA GLU A 123 24.00 24.59 13.66
C GLU A 123 25.12 23.54 13.69
N LEU A 124 25.70 23.28 14.87
CA LEU A 124 26.65 22.19 15.06
C LEU A 124 25.99 20.84 14.76
N ALA A 125 24.76 20.61 15.23
CA ALA A 125 24.01 19.39 14.93
C ALA A 125 23.76 19.21 13.43
N GLY A 126 23.39 20.29 12.72
CA GLY A 126 23.22 20.29 11.26
C GLY A 126 24.52 19.96 10.53
N SER A 127 25.63 20.59 10.91
CA SER A 127 26.95 20.37 10.31
C SER A 127 27.45 18.93 10.53
N ILE A 128 27.29 18.39 11.75
CA ILE A 128 27.65 17.00 12.08
C ILE A 128 26.77 16.01 11.30
N ALA A 129 25.46 16.26 11.22
CA ALA A 129 24.55 15.41 10.46
C ALA A 129 24.88 15.38 8.96
N GLY A 130 25.26 16.52 8.36
CA GLY A 130 25.73 16.57 6.97
C GLY A 130 27.04 15.80 6.76
N TYR A 131 27.97 15.89 7.70
CA TYR A 131 29.19 15.09 7.68
C TYR A 131 28.89 13.60 7.75
N ALA A 132 28.04 13.20 8.69
CA ALA A 132 27.60 11.81 8.87
C ALA A 132 26.92 11.26 7.61
N GLU A 133 26.09 12.06 6.92
CA GLU A 133 25.47 11.65 5.66
C GLU A 133 26.50 11.43 4.54
N THR A 134 27.60 12.22 4.53
CA THR A 134 28.72 12.00 3.60
C THR A 134 29.42 10.68 3.87
N LEU A 135 29.69 10.39 5.14
CA LEU A 135 30.30 9.13 5.58
C LEU A 135 29.40 7.95 5.21
N ARG A 136 28.09 8.05 5.46
CA ARG A 136 27.10 7.03 5.09
C ARG A 136 27.07 6.76 3.59
N LYS A 137 27.04 7.81 2.75
CA LYS A 137 27.03 7.68 1.28
C LYS A 137 28.36 7.19 0.71
N SER A 138 29.49 7.50 1.34
CA SER A 138 30.80 6.94 0.94
C SER A 138 31.00 5.49 1.41
N GLY A 139 30.31 5.07 2.48
CA GLY A 139 30.30 3.70 2.99
C GLY A 139 30.91 3.51 4.37
N ASP A 140 31.42 4.56 5.02
CA ASP A 140 31.88 4.53 6.42
C ASP A 140 30.69 4.63 7.37
N LEU A 141 29.93 3.53 7.44
CA LEU A 141 28.72 3.43 8.24
C LEU A 141 28.97 3.53 9.76
N PRO A 142 30.05 2.97 10.35
CA PRO A 142 30.33 3.12 11.77
C PRO A 142 30.56 4.57 12.20
N GLN A 143 31.35 5.35 11.46
CA GLN A 143 31.54 6.76 11.76
C GLN A 143 30.26 7.58 11.50
N ALA A 144 29.48 7.21 10.48
CA ALA A 144 28.18 7.82 10.25
C ALA A 144 27.22 7.59 11.42
N GLU A 145 27.14 6.38 11.98
CA GLU A 145 26.29 6.08 13.14
C GLU A 145 26.69 6.94 14.35
N LEU A 146 27.99 7.01 14.64
CA LEU A 146 28.54 7.81 15.73
C LEU A 146 28.09 9.28 15.63
N HIS A 147 28.30 9.90 14.47
CA HIS A 147 27.99 11.30 14.25
C HIS A 147 26.48 11.58 14.15
N HIS A 148 25.66 10.67 13.58
CA HIS A 148 24.20 10.83 13.62
C HIS A 148 23.65 10.75 15.03
N ARG A 149 24.20 9.87 15.89
CA ARG A 149 23.85 9.84 17.32
C ARG A 149 24.29 11.12 18.05
N GLU A 150 25.47 11.64 17.76
CA GLU A 150 25.96 12.92 18.30
C GLU A 150 25.02 14.08 17.93
N ALA A 151 24.65 14.19 16.65
CA ALA A 151 23.70 15.20 16.19
C ALA A 151 22.31 15.06 16.83
N LEU A 152 21.80 13.82 16.97
CA LEU A 152 20.55 13.53 17.68
C LEU A 152 20.62 13.96 19.15
N ALA A 153 21.73 13.68 19.85
CA ALA A 153 21.90 14.07 21.26
C ALA A 153 21.94 15.59 21.46
N ILE A 154 22.53 16.34 20.51
CA ILE A 154 22.50 17.81 20.55
C ILE A 154 21.06 18.33 20.34
N ARG A 155 20.33 17.80 19.34
CA ARG A 155 18.92 18.21 19.11
C ARG A 155 18.01 17.83 20.28
N THR A 156 18.24 16.69 20.91
CA THR A 156 17.46 16.23 22.08
C THR A 156 17.61 17.20 23.25
N ARG A 157 18.85 17.59 23.59
CA ARG A 157 19.10 18.61 24.62
C ARG A 157 18.47 19.95 24.27
N ALA A 158 18.54 20.38 23.00
CA ALA A 158 17.90 21.62 22.58
C ALA A 158 16.36 21.60 22.74
N VAL A 159 15.72 20.44 22.57
CA VAL A 159 14.29 20.25 22.85
C VAL A 159 14.00 20.28 24.35
N GLU A 160 14.81 19.60 25.17
CA GLU A 160 14.69 19.60 26.65
C GLU A 160 14.84 21.01 27.22
N GLU A 161 15.77 21.80 26.67
CA GLU A 161 16.01 23.21 26.97
C GLU A 161 14.96 24.14 26.34
N LYS A 162 13.95 23.60 25.64
CA LYS A 162 12.88 24.34 24.93
C LYS A 162 13.39 25.36 23.91
N SER A 163 14.58 25.13 23.38
CA SER A 163 15.21 25.96 22.34
C SER A 163 14.75 25.60 20.92
N CYS A 164 14.12 24.43 20.72
CA CYS A 164 13.44 24.07 19.48
C CYS A 164 12.28 23.10 19.72
N THR A 165 11.54 22.77 18.65
CA THR A 165 10.38 21.87 18.69
C THR A 165 10.80 20.41 18.56
N GLU A 166 9.99 19.49 19.12
CA GLU A 166 10.21 18.04 18.96
C GLU A 166 10.24 17.59 17.49
N LEU A 167 9.62 18.35 16.57
CA LEU A 167 9.64 18.07 15.14
C LEU A 167 11.06 18.04 14.55
N GLU A 168 12.00 18.81 15.11
CA GLU A 168 13.42 18.79 14.71
C GLU A 168 14.09 17.42 14.92
N LEU A 169 13.60 16.62 15.87
CA LEU A 169 14.12 15.27 16.10
C LEU A 169 13.78 14.31 14.97
N ALA A 170 12.70 14.55 14.22
CA ALA A 170 12.27 13.66 13.14
C ALA A 170 13.35 13.50 12.05
N VAL A 171 14.07 14.58 11.71
CA VAL A 171 15.18 14.52 10.74
C VAL A 171 16.33 13.66 11.27
N SER A 172 16.71 13.83 12.54
CA SER A 172 17.74 12.98 13.16
C SER A 172 17.35 11.51 13.16
N TYR A 173 16.11 11.19 13.51
CA TYR A 173 15.60 9.82 13.52
C TYR A 173 15.60 9.20 12.13
N THR A 174 15.18 9.94 11.10
CA THR A 174 15.27 9.48 9.71
C THR A 174 16.71 9.19 9.29
N GLN A 175 17.64 10.11 9.55
CA GLN A 175 19.05 9.94 9.16
C GLN A 175 19.74 8.77 9.88
N LEU A 176 19.49 8.64 11.19
CA LEU A 176 19.99 7.52 11.97
C LEU A 176 19.38 6.20 11.48
N GLY A 177 18.07 6.17 11.20
CA GLY A 177 17.39 5.01 10.64
C GLY A 177 17.99 4.55 9.31
N CYS A 178 18.25 5.48 8.38
CA CYS A 178 18.93 5.20 7.11
C CYS A 178 20.34 4.62 7.30
N THR A 179 21.07 5.07 8.31
CA THR A 179 22.42 4.56 8.63
C THR A 179 22.35 3.15 9.20
N LEU A 180 21.45 2.93 10.16
CA LEU A 180 21.21 1.61 10.76
C LEU A 180 20.73 0.60 9.71
N ALA A 181 19.88 1.01 8.77
CA ALA A 181 19.45 0.18 7.65
C ALA A 181 20.63 -0.22 6.74
N GLY A 182 21.53 0.73 6.45
CA GLY A 182 22.78 0.46 5.73
C GLY A 182 23.69 -0.55 6.45
N MET A 183 23.66 -0.56 7.79
CA MET A 183 24.39 -1.51 8.64
C MET A 183 23.64 -2.84 8.85
N HIS A 184 22.53 -3.07 8.14
CA HIS A 184 21.68 -4.25 8.29
C HIS A 184 20.99 -4.40 9.67
N LYS A 185 20.97 -3.34 10.49
CA LYS A 185 20.24 -3.27 11.76
C LYS A 185 18.76 -2.88 11.52
N HIS A 186 18.04 -3.70 10.75
CA HIS A 186 16.71 -3.35 10.22
C HIS A 186 15.64 -3.10 11.29
N ASN A 187 15.71 -3.78 12.43
CA ASN A 187 14.75 -3.55 13.53
C ASN A 187 14.97 -2.18 14.20
N GLU A 188 16.23 -1.84 14.50
CA GLU A 188 16.57 -0.51 15.04
C GLU A 188 16.25 0.59 14.03
N ALA A 189 16.51 0.35 12.74
CA ALA A 189 16.15 1.29 11.68
C ALA A 189 14.64 1.55 11.64
N TYR A 190 13.81 0.51 11.68
CA TYR A 190 12.36 0.64 11.74
C TYR A 190 11.92 1.45 12.96
N GLN A 191 12.49 1.21 14.15
CA GLN A 191 12.16 1.98 15.35
C GLN A 191 12.44 3.47 15.18
N GLN A 192 13.58 3.85 14.59
CA GLN A 192 13.87 5.27 14.35
C GLN A 192 12.95 5.86 13.28
N HIS A 193 12.70 5.16 12.17
CA HIS A 193 11.78 5.62 11.13
C HIS A 193 10.35 5.79 11.65
N HIS A 194 9.88 4.87 12.49
CA HIS A 194 8.57 4.93 13.12
C HIS A 194 8.46 6.10 14.11
N ARG A 195 9.52 6.40 14.88
CA ARG A 195 9.58 7.62 15.71
C ARG A 195 9.50 8.89 14.88
N ALA A 196 10.23 8.95 13.76
CA ALA A 196 10.16 10.08 12.83
C ALA A 196 8.74 10.26 12.25
N LEU A 197 8.10 9.15 11.85
CA LEU A 197 6.72 9.16 11.35
C LEU A 197 5.75 9.65 12.41
N GLY A 198 5.84 9.14 13.65
CA GLY A 198 4.97 9.55 14.75
C GLY A 198 5.07 11.04 15.07
N LEU A 199 6.29 11.59 15.09
CA LEU A 199 6.49 13.03 15.27
C LEU A 199 5.91 13.85 14.12
N ARG A 200 6.20 13.49 12.88
CA ARG A 200 5.69 14.22 11.71
C ARG A 200 4.18 14.14 11.60
N TYR A 201 3.59 12.98 11.86
CA TYR A 201 2.13 12.78 11.86
C TYR A 201 1.42 13.58 12.97
N ARG A 202 2.08 13.81 14.11
CA ARG A 202 1.52 14.61 15.20
C ARG A 202 1.42 16.12 14.87
N TYR A 203 2.32 16.63 14.04
CA TYR A 203 2.45 18.08 13.79
C TYR A 203 2.12 18.51 12.35
N LEU A 204 1.96 17.57 11.42
CA LEU A 204 1.76 17.85 9.99
C LEU A 204 0.57 17.05 9.46
N ASP A 205 -0.09 17.57 8.44
CA ASP A 205 -1.18 16.87 7.75
C ASP A 205 -0.72 15.54 7.15
N PHE A 206 -1.65 14.59 7.07
CA PHE A 206 -1.39 13.26 6.54
C PHE A 206 -0.92 13.29 5.07
N SER A 207 -1.33 14.31 4.30
CA SER A 207 -0.90 14.54 2.90
C SER A 207 0.45 15.25 2.78
N HIS A 208 1.13 15.57 3.89
CA HIS A 208 2.37 16.35 3.86
C HIS A 208 3.56 15.54 3.33
N GLY A 209 4.45 16.19 2.56
CA GLY A 209 5.61 15.55 1.94
C GLY A 209 6.56 14.87 2.93
N LEU A 210 6.76 15.44 4.12
CA LEU A 210 7.56 14.84 5.19
C LEU A 210 6.89 13.60 5.82
N VAL A 211 5.56 13.54 5.88
CA VAL A 211 4.84 12.35 6.37
C VAL A 211 5.02 11.21 5.38
N SER A 212 4.84 11.46 4.08
CA SER A 212 5.11 10.46 3.03
C SER A 212 6.57 10.00 2.98
N GLU A 213 7.53 10.88 3.30
CA GLU A 213 8.94 10.48 3.47
C GLU A 213 9.11 9.42 4.55
N SER A 214 8.55 9.66 5.74
CA SER A 214 8.68 8.71 6.84
C SER A 214 7.92 7.42 6.56
N MET A 215 6.79 7.47 5.85
CA MET A 215 6.09 6.28 5.36
C MET A 215 6.97 5.42 4.44
N ASN A 216 7.67 6.03 3.48
CA ASN A 216 8.61 5.32 2.61
C ASN A 216 9.69 4.59 3.42
N TYR A 217 10.34 5.26 4.36
CA TYR A 217 11.39 4.64 5.16
C TYR A 217 10.87 3.57 6.13
N CYS A 218 9.66 3.73 6.66
CA CYS A 218 9.00 2.68 7.44
C CYS A 218 8.70 1.47 6.55
N ALA A 219 8.16 1.67 5.35
CA ALA A 219 7.87 0.61 4.39
C ALA A 219 9.14 -0.13 3.96
N GLU A 220 10.23 0.60 3.67
CA GLU A 220 11.54 0.03 3.35
C GLU A 220 12.06 -0.86 4.49
N SER A 221 11.96 -0.38 5.73
CA SER A 221 12.42 -1.12 6.91
C SER A 221 11.57 -2.35 7.19
N LEU A 222 10.25 -2.24 7.02
CA LEU A 222 9.32 -3.37 7.13
C LEU A 222 9.63 -4.42 6.06
N CYS A 223 9.83 -4.01 4.81
CA CYS A 223 10.24 -4.89 3.73
C CYS A 223 11.53 -5.65 4.08
N ALA A 224 12.55 -4.95 4.58
CA ALA A 224 13.82 -5.57 4.98
C ALA A 224 13.69 -6.54 6.18
N LEU A 225 12.65 -6.37 7.01
CA LEU A 225 12.29 -7.28 8.10
C LEU A 225 11.42 -8.48 7.64
N GLY A 226 11.17 -8.65 6.34
CA GLY A 226 10.24 -9.65 5.81
C GLY A 226 8.77 -9.30 6.06
N LYS A 227 8.50 -8.07 6.48
CA LYS A 227 7.16 -7.54 6.78
C LYS A 227 6.56 -6.77 5.60
N GLY A 228 6.79 -7.26 4.38
CA GLY A 228 6.33 -6.62 3.14
C GLY A 228 4.86 -6.21 3.10
N VAL A 229 3.97 -7.10 3.55
CA VAL A 229 2.51 -6.86 3.61
C VAL A 229 2.17 -5.62 4.44
N GLU A 230 2.85 -5.37 5.56
CA GLU A 230 2.65 -4.19 6.41
C GLU A 230 3.25 -2.93 5.75
N GLY A 231 4.28 -3.08 4.92
CA GLY A 231 4.94 -1.99 4.19
C GLY A 231 4.16 -1.50 2.97
N ILE A 232 3.44 -2.38 2.26
CA ILE A 232 2.65 -2.04 1.07
C ILE A 232 1.68 -0.85 1.27
N PRO A 233 0.81 -0.81 2.30
CA PRO A 233 -0.11 0.31 2.47
C PRO A 233 0.63 1.64 2.69
N LEU A 234 1.72 1.63 3.47
CA LEU A 234 2.54 2.82 3.69
C LEU A 234 3.22 3.29 2.39
N ALA A 235 3.77 2.35 1.61
CA ALA A 235 4.39 2.66 0.32
C ALA A 235 3.38 3.18 -0.71
N LEU A 236 2.17 2.60 -0.79
CA LEU A 236 1.11 3.07 -1.68
C LEU A 236 0.68 4.50 -1.35
N HIS A 237 0.48 4.81 -0.07
CA HIS A 237 0.13 6.15 0.37
C HIS A 237 1.23 7.15 0.06
N ALA A 238 2.49 6.76 0.31
CA ALA A 238 3.62 7.60 -0.02
C ALA A 238 3.75 7.83 -1.54
N VAL A 239 3.50 6.82 -2.38
CA VAL A 239 3.48 6.95 -3.84
C VAL A 239 2.44 7.98 -4.29
N GLU A 240 1.21 7.93 -3.75
CA GLU A 240 0.17 8.89 -4.16
C GLU A 240 0.49 10.31 -3.69
N ILE A 241 0.90 10.49 -2.43
CA ILE A 241 1.27 11.82 -1.92
C ILE A 241 2.45 12.40 -2.73
N ARG A 242 3.48 11.60 -3.00
CA ARG A 242 4.65 12.05 -3.77
C ARG A 242 4.29 12.38 -5.21
N LYS A 243 3.37 11.64 -5.81
CA LYS A 243 2.84 11.93 -7.14
C LYS A 243 2.06 13.24 -7.16
N THR A 244 1.22 13.50 -6.16
CA THR A 244 0.43 14.74 -6.06
C THR A 244 1.34 15.96 -5.85
N ILE A 245 2.33 15.87 -4.97
CA ILE A 245 3.21 17.01 -4.63
C ILE A 245 4.23 17.28 -5.74
N PHE A 246 4.91 16.25 -6.23
CA PHE A 246 6.07 16.41 -7.11
C PHE A 246 5.78 16.08 -8.58
N GLY A 247 4.61 15.55 -8.90
CA GLY A 247 4.29 15.03 -10.23
C GLY A 247 4.95 13.68 -10.52
N THR A 248 4.77 13.20 -11.76
CA THR A 248 5.17 11.85 -12.18
C THR A 248 6.58 11.74 -12.73
N THR A 249 7.31 12.85 -12.85
CA THR A 249 8.67 12.90 -13.43
C THR A 249 9.74 13.18 -12.39
N HIS A 250 9.38 13.39 -11.13
CA HIS A 250 10.31 13.79 -10.09
C HIS A 250 10.97 12.58 -9.40
N PRO A 251 12.26 12.63 -9.04
CA PRO A 251 12.96 11.55 -8.36
C PRO A 251 12.31 11.07 -7.05
N ALA A 252 11.63 11.96 -6.32
CA ALA A 252 10.92 11.59 -5.10
C ALA A 252 9.75 10.62 -5.36
N TYR A 253 9.05 10.76 -6.49
CA TYR A 253 8.02 9.81 -6.91
C TYR A 253 8.64 8.47 -7.35
N ALA A 254 9.75 8.52 -8.09
CA ALA A 254 10.50 7.33 -8.46
C ALA A 254 11.01 6.55 -7.24
N HIS A 255 11.52 7.24 -6.23
CA HIS A 255 11.96 6.60 -4.99
C HIS A 255 10.81 5.88 -4.28
N ALA A 256 9.63 6.49 -4.18
CA ALA A 256 8.44 5.84 -3.60
C ALA A 256 8.04 4.58 -4.39
N LEU A 257 8.11 4.62 -5.73
CA LEU A 257 7.87 3.44 -6.58
C LEU A 257 8.89 2.33 -6.33
N SER A 258 10.16 2.65 -6.14
CA SER A 258 11.22 1.66 -5.83
C SER A 258 10.98 0.98 -4.48
N ILE A 259 10.52 1.73 -3.47
CA ILE A 259 10.14 1.16 -2.17
C ILE A 259 8.92 0.26 -2.30
N LEU A 260 7.89 0.70 -3.03
CA LEU A 260 6.71 -0.13 -3.31
C LEU A 260 7.08 -1.42 -4.04
N ALA A 261 7.98 -1.33 -5.02
CA ALA A 261 8.49 -2.50 -5.74
C ALA A 261 9.22 -3.47 -4.81
N SER A 262 10.03 -2.95 -3.88
CA SER A 262 10.72 -3.77 -2.88
C SER A 262 9.70 -4.50 -2.00
N CYS A 263 8.65 -3.79 -1.55
CA CYS A 263 7.56 -4.37 -0.77
C CYS A 263 6.85 -5.49 -1.55
N TYR A 264 6.50 -5.24 -2.83
CA TYR A 264 5.91 -6.26 -3.70
C TYR A 264 6.82 -7.47 -3.91
N GLN A 265 8.10 -7.25 -4.14
CA GLN A 265 9.07 -8.33 -4.29
C GLN A 265 9.15 -9.20 -3.02
N SER A 266 9.12 -8.58 -1.84
CA SER A 266 9.17 -9.31 -0.56
C SER A 266 7.95 -10.18 -0.28
N VAL A 267 6.85 -9.98 -1.00
CA VAL A 267 5.63 -10.80 -0.91
C VAL A 267 5.40 -11.66 -2.18
N GLY A 268 6.43 -11.81 -3.02
CA GLY A 268 6.38 -12.65 -4.23
C GLY A 268 5.69 -12.01 -5.44
N ARG A 269 5.24 -10.75 -5.34
CA ARG A 269 4.57 -9.99 -6.42
C ARG A 269 5.59 -9.41 -7.42
N SER A 270 6.32 -10.30 -8.10
CA SER A 270 7.43 -9.92 -8.98
C SER A 270 7.00 -9.09 -10.20
N PHE A 271 5.81 -9.31 -10.75
CA PHE A 271 5.31 -8.52 -11.88
C PHE A 271 4.95 -7.09 -11.49
N ASP A 272 4.24 -6.90 -10.36
CA ASP A 272 3.95 -5.55 -9.85
C ASP A 272 5.24 -4.80 -9.46
N ALA A 273 6.22 -5.51 -8.89
CA ALA A 273 7.53 -4.96 -8.58
C ALA A 273 8.27 -4.51 -9.85
N ARG A 274 8.15 -5.29 -10.94
CA ARG A 274 8.76 -4.99 -12.23
C ARG A 274 8.23 -3.68 -12.81
N ASP A 275 6.90 -3.52 -12.88
CA ASP A 275 6.26 -2.33 -13.43
C ASP A 275 6.67 -1.06 -12.66
N CYS A 276 6.72 -1.16 -11.33
CA CYS A 276 7.16 -0.07 -10.47
C CYS A 276 8.63 0.30 -10.73
N LEU A 277 9.51 -0.69 -10.91
CA LEU A 277 10.95 -0.46 -11.14
C LEU A 277 11.26 0.02 -12.55
N GLU A 278 10.57 -0.45 -13.58
CA GLU A 278 10.73 0.05 -14.95
C GLU A 278 10.41 1.56 -14.99
N LYS A 279 9.27 1.96 -14.41
CA LYS A 279 8.90 3.37 -14.30
C LYS A 279 9.85 4.19 -13.42
N CYS A 280 10.29 3.62 -12.29
CA CYS A 280 11.28 4.25 -11.44
C CYS A 280 12.59 4.52 -12.19
N LEU A 281 13.09 3.54 -12.95
CA LEU A 281 14.34 3.64 -13.69
C LEU A 281 14.22 4.66 -14.83
N GLU A 282 13.11 4.70 -15.55
CA GLU A 282 12.84 5.72 -16.58
C GLU A 282 12.98 7.13 -16.00
N ILE A 283 12.31 7.41 -14.89
CA ILE A 283 12.35 8.71 -14.22
C ILE A 283 13.77 9.04 -13.73
N CYS A 284 14.43 8.08 -13.06
CA CYS A 284 15.77 8.28 -12.51
C CYS A 284 16.83 8.49 -13.61
N GLU A 285 16.70 7.83 -14.77
CA GLU A 285 17.63 8.00 -15.89
C GLU A 285 17.55 9.40 -16.49
N VAL A 286 16.34 9.97 -16.59
CA VAL A 286 16.14 11.35 -17.05
C VAL A 286 16.66 12.34 -16.03
N ALA A 287 16.34 12.14 -14.74
CA ALA A 287 16.64 13.12 -13.71
C ALA A 287 18.12 13.16 -13.29
N PHE A 288 18.77 11.99 -13.19
CA PHE A 288 20.15 11.90 -12.68
C PHE A 288 21.19 11.66 -13.77
N GLN A 289 20.78 11.46 -15.02
CA GLN A 289 21.60 10.92 -16.11
C GLN A 289 21.98 9.44 -15.89
N ARG A 290 22.22 8.71 -16.99
CA ARG A 290 22.30 7.24 -17.01
C ARG A 290 23.37 6.59 -16.12
N ASN A 291 24.40 7.34 -15.72
CA ASN A 291 25.59 6.83 -15.02
C ASN A 291 25.72 7.33 -13.57
N HIS A 292 24.64 7.84 -12.98
CA HIS A 292 24.67 8.36 -11.62
C HIS A 292 24.55 7.28 -10.54
N ALA A 293 25.29 7.42 -9.44
CA ALA A 293 25.33 6.44 -8.34
C ALA A 293 23.95 6.12 -7.72
N ASN A 294 23.03 7.10 -7.68
CA ASN A 294 21.67 6.92 -7.15
C ASN A 294 20.83 5.89 -7.92
N ILE A 295 21.21 5.52 -9.14
CA ILE A 295 20.47 4.53 -9.94
C ILE A 295 20.84 3.09 -9.53
N ILE A 296 22.00 2.88 -8.89
CA ILE A 296 22.52 1.55 -8.54
C ILE A 296 21.51 0.72 -7.71
N PRO A 297 20.91 1.23 -6.62
CA PRO A 297 19.95 0.43 -5.83
C PRO A 297 18.74 -0.02 -6.65
N ASN A 298 18.23 0.84 -7.54
CA ASN A 298 17.09 0.52 -8.40
C ASN A 298 17.46 -0.55 -9.44
N LEU A 299 18.67 -0.49 -10.01
CA LEU A 299 19.17 -1.54 -10.91
C LEU A 299 19.34 -2.87 -10.18
N MET A 300 19.85 -2.87 -8.95
CA MET A 300 19.97 -4.10 -8.16
C MET A 300 18.60 -4.72 -7.88
N ASN A 301 17.62 -3.91 -7.47
CA ASN A 301 16.25 -4.38 -7.24
C ASN A 301 15.63 -4.91 -8.54
N TYR A 302 15.85 -4.23 -9.66
CA TYR A 302 15.35 -4.68 -10.96
C TYR A 302 16.01 -5.98 -11.42
N GLY A 303 17.32 -6.14 -11.19
CA GLY A 303 18.02 -7.40 -11.41
C GLY A 303 17.44 -8.56 -10.58
N ASN A 304 17.08 -8.29 -9.32
CA ASN A 304 16.44 -9.28 -8.44
C ASN A 304 15.07 -9.72 -8.97
N VAL A 305 14.26 -8.76 -9.44
CA VAL A 305 12.95 -9.03 -10.06
C VAL A 305 13.08 -9.79 -11.38
N LEU A 306 14.06 -9.43 -12.22
CA LEU A 306 14.32 -10.16 -13.47
C LEU A 306 14.76 -11.60 -13.19
N ARG A 307 15.54 -11.82 -12.13
CA ARG A 307 15.91 -13.17 -11.69
C ARG A 307 14.69 -13.96 -11.22
N SER A 308 13.81 -13.38 -10.40
CA SER A 308 12.61 -14.08 -9.92
C SER A 308 11.58 -14.35 -11.03
N THR A 309 11.57 -13.54 -12.08
CA THR A 309 10.72 -13.73 -13.28
C THR A 309 11.37 -14.57 -14.38
N GLY A 310 12.61 -15.03 -14.18
CA GLY A 310 13.31 -15.96 -15.07
C GLY A 310 14.09 -15.35 -16.24
N ASP A 311 14.12 -14.01 -16.38
CA ASP A 311 14.91 -13.31 -17.40
C ASP A 311 16.38 -13.14 -16.96
N LEU A 312 17.07 -14.28 -16.81
CA LEU A 312 18.44 -14.36 -16.27
C LEU A 312 19.46 -13.57 -17.12
N LYS A 313 19.25 -13.51 -18.45
CA LYS A 313 20.13 -12.76 -19.36
C LYS A 313 20.03 -11.27 -19.08
N LYS A 314 18.82 -10.69 -19.01
CA LYS A 314 18.65 -9.27 -18.69
C LYS A 314 19.09 -8.97 -17.25
N ALA A 315 18.81 -9.86 -16.29
CA ALA A 315 19.28 -9.69 -14.91
C ALA A 315 20.80 -9.51 -14.86
N ARG A 316 21.56 -10.36 -15.58
CA ARG A 316 23.03 -10.24 -15.66
C ARG A 316 23.47 -8.91 -16.24
N THR A 317 22.87 -8.47 -17.35
CA THR A 317 23.20 -7.17 -17.99
C THR A 317 22.94 -6.00 -17.04
N VAL A 318 21.82 -6.04 -16.30
CA VAL A 318 21.46 -5.00 -15.33
C VAL A 318 22.45 -4.95 -14.16
N TYR A 319 22.87 -6.10 -13.63
CA TYR A 319 23.90 -6.14 -12.58
C TYR A 319 25.28 -5.67 -13.08
N GLN A 320 25.67 -6.04 -14.29
CA GLN A 320 26.92 -5.55 -14.89
C GLN A 320 26.89 -4.03 -15.07
N ARG A 321 25.74 -3.46 -15.46
CA ARG A 321 25.57 -2.01 -15.51
C ARG A 321 25.70 -1.39 -14.12
N ALA A 322 25.10 -1.99 -13.09
CA ALA A 322 25.25 -1.51 -11.72
C ALA A 322 26.72 -1.51 -11.25
N ILE A 323 27.50 -2.52 -11.63
CA ILE A 323 28.96 -2.60 -11.36
C ILE A 323 29.71 -1.47 -12.08
N ALA A 324 29.44 -1.25 -13.38
CA ALA A 324 30.12 -0.21 -14.16
C ALA A 324 29.84 1.19 -13.60
N ILE A 325 28.59 1.46 -13.21
CA ILE A 325 28.21 2.73 -12.55
C ILE A 325 28.90 2.87 -11.20
N HIS A 326 29.00 1.79 -10.42
CA HIS A 326 29.71 1.82 -9.14
C HIS A 326 31.19 2.19 -9.34
N GLN A 327 31.89 1.53 -10.28
CA GLN A 327 33.30 1.80 -10.58
C GLN A 327 33.58 3.22 -11.07
N LEU A 328 32.61 3.86 -11.73
CA LEU A 328 32.73 5.25 -12.18
C LEU A 328 32.61 6.26 -11.02
N ASN A 329 31.81 5.95 -10.00
CA ASN A 329 31.41 6.94 -8.98
C ASN A 329 32.05 6.73 -7.61
N PHE A 330 32.62 5.56 -7.32
CA PHE A 330 33.21 5.23 -6.02
C PHE A 330 34.69 4.87 -6.17
N LYS A 331 35.51 5.29 -5.21
CA LYS A 331 36.91 4.84 -5.10
C LYS A 331 36.98 3.41 -4.56
N GLU A 332 38.14 2.79 -4.72
CA GLU A 332 38.42 1.48 -4.14
C GLU A 332 38.15 1.49 -2.62
N GLY A 333 37.40 0.50 -2.14
CA GLY A 333 36.93 0.40 -0.75
C GLY A 333 35.61 1.13 -0.44
N GLN A 334 35.21 2.16 -1.19
CA GLN A 334 33.94 2.85 -0.98
C GLN A 334 32.76 2.00 -1.45
N GLN A 335 31.72 1.91 -0.61
CA GLN A 335 30.54 1.08 -0.89
C GLN A 335 30.89 -0.36 -1.33
N ALA A 336 31.97 -0.94 -0.82
CA ALA A 336 32.52 -2.23 -1.26
C ALA A 336 31.51 -3.38 -1.15
N SER A 337 30.77 -3.45 -0.04
CA SER A 337 29.72 -4.47 0.18
C SER A 337 28.65 -4.46 -0.93
N ARG A 338 28.29 -3.28 -1.46
CA ARG A 338 27.31 -3.18 -2.56
C ARG A 338 27.88 -3.75 -3.86
N LEU A 339 29.14 -3.42 -4.15
CA LEU A 339 29.85 -3.93 -5.32
C LEU A 339 30.02 -5.45 -5.28
N GLU A 340 30.41 -5.99 -4.12
CA GLU A 340 30.55 -7.43 -3.89
C GLU A 340 29.23 -8.17 -4.09
N LYS A 341 28.11 -7.64 -3.57
CA LYS A 341 26.77 -8.21 -3.81
C LYS A 341 26.44 -8.28 -5.30
N CYS A 342 26.67 -7.20 -6.07
CA CYS A 342 26.44 -7.22 -7.51
C CYS A 342 27.31 -8.25 -8.24
N ARG A 343 28.60 -8.35 -7.89
CA ARG A 343 29.53 -9.32 -8.49
C ARG A 343 29.10 -10.75 -8.19
N ALA A 344 28.74 -11.05 -6.95
CA ALA A 344 28.24 -12.35 -6.55
C ALA A 344 26.98 -12.77 -7.33
N GLU A 345 26.05 -11.85 -7.57
CA GLU A 345 24.86 -12.15 -8.39
C GLU A 345 25.22 -12.41 -9.87
N VAL A 346 26.19 -11.67 -10.43
CA VAL A 346 26.68 -11.95 -11.79
C VAL A 346 27.32 -13.33 -11.89
N ASP A 347 28.14 -13.72 -10.90
CA ASP A 347 28.83 -15.01 -10.90
C ASP A 347 27.86 -16.18 -10.71
N LYS A 348 26.84 -16.04 -9.84
CA LYS A 348 25.73 -17.00 -9.73
C LYS A 348 25.03 -17.20 -11.07
N LEU A 349 24.67 -16.11 -11.75
CA LEU A 349 24.00 -16.18 -13.05
C LEU A 349 24.88 -16.80 -14.14
N LYS A 350 26.21 -16.64 -14.08
CA LYS A 350 27.17 -17.33 -14.98
C LYS A 350 27.15 -18.84 -14.77
N ALA A 351 27.30 -19.28 -13.53
CA ALA A 351 27.25 -20.69 -13.19
C ALA A 351 25.91 -21.35 -13.57
N GLU A 352 24.78 -20.65 -13.40
CA GLU A 352 23.46 -21.15 -13.82
C GLU A 352 23.32 -21.31 -15.35
N SER A 353 23.94 -20.41 -16.14
CA SER A 353 23.95 -20.52 -17.61
C SER A 353 24.79 -21.70 -18.06
N GLU A 354 26.00 -21.85 -17.51
CA GLU A 354 26.93 -22.93 -17.86
C GLU A 354 26.36 -24.31 -17.53
N ARG A 355 25.62 -24.43 -16.40
CA ARG A 355 24.89 -25.67 -16.06
C ARG A 355 23.80 -26.01 -17.08
N ARG A 356 23.03 -25.01 -17.55
CA ARG A 356 22.00 -25.24 -18.58
C ARG A 356 22.60 -25.67 -19.91
N ASP A 357 23.70 -25.04 -20.31
CA ASP A 357 24.39 -25.35 -21.56
C ASP A 357 25.01 -26.77 -21.53
N SER A 358 25.56 -27.19 -20.39
CA SER A 358 26.11 -28.55 -20.20
C SER A 358 25.05 -29.67 -20.20
N CYS A 359 23.80 -29.39 -19.80
CA CYS A 359 22.70 -30.34 -19.90
C CYS A 359 22.14 -30.45 -21.33
N SER A 360 22.33 -29.44 -22.17
CA SER A 360 21.87 -29.44 -23.57
C SER A 360 22.83 -30.11 -24.56
N SER A 361 24.04 -30.49 -24.13
CA SER A 361 25.07 -31.12 -24.98
C SER A 361 25.16 -32.66 -24.88
N GLY A 362 24.25 -33.31 -24.14
CA GLY A 362 24.22 -34.77 -23.99
C GLY A 362 23.08 -35.44 -24.75
N GLY A 363 23.38 -36.00 -25.93
CA GLY A 363 22.60 -37.10 -26.52
C GLY A 363 21.65 -36.75 -27.68
N HIS A 364 22.16 -36.86 -28.92
CA HIS A 364 21.35 -37.15 -30.10
C HIS A 364 20.97 -38.64 -30.10
N SER A 365 19.67 -38.96 -30.06
CA SER A 365 19.14 -40.19 -30.67
C SER A 365 17.69 -40.00 -31.12
N SER A 366 17.51 -40.18 -32.43
CA SER A 366 16.31 -40.60 -33.18
C SER A 366 14.96 -39.92 -32.90
N VAL A 367 14.43 -39.37 -33.99
CA VAL A 367 13.02 -39.03 -34.22
C VAL A 367 12.16 -40.28 -34.03
N GLU A 368 11.20 -40.25 -33.09
CA GLU A 368 9.86 -40.84 -33.26
C GLU A 368 8.93 -40.49 -32.07
N ASP A 369 7.68 -40.21 -32.43
CA ASP A 369 6.46 -40.31 -31.62
C ASP A 369 6.01 -39.14 -30.70
N LEU A 370 5.25 -38.20 -31.31
CA LEU A 370 4.42 -37.19 -30.62
C LEU A 370 3.18 -37.79 -29.90
N SER A 371 3.14 -39.10 -29.67
CA SER A 371 2.07 -39.79 -28.92
C SER A 371 2.42 -40.05 -27.44
N SER A 372 3.59 -39.59 -26.97
CA SER A 372 4.09 -39.87 -25.61
C SER A 372 4.16 -38.64 -24.67
N LEU A 373 3.46 -37.55 -24.97
CA LEU A 373 3.01 -36.59 -23.95
C LEU A 373 1.93 -37.26 -23.08
N ARG A 374 2.33 -38.31 -22.35
CA ARG A 374 1.69 -38.64 -21.08
C ARG A 374 1.94 -37.43 -20.19
N ILE A 375 0.96 -36.55 -20.17
CA ILE A 375 0.65 -35.70 -19.03
C ILE A 375 0.88 -36.59 -17.81
N HIS A 376 1.95 -36.32 -17.07
CA HIS A 376 2.07 -36.88 -15.73
C HIS A 376 0.77 -36.48 -15.02
N PRO A 377 -0.03 -37.43 -14.52
CA PRO A 377 -1.14 -37.06 -13.66
C PRO A 377 -0.50 -36.27 -12.53
N GLU A 378 -0.90 -35.01 -12.36
CA GLU A 378 -0.58 -34.30 -11.12
C GLU A 378 -0.90 -35.23 -9.96
N PRO A 379 -0.02 -35.29 -8.94
CA PRO A 379 -0.16 -36.25 -7.85
C PRO A 379 -1.56 -36.09 -7.27
N HIS A 380 -2.30 -37.20 -7.27
CA HIS A 380 -3.66 -37.35 -6.72
C HIS A 380 -4.12 -36.15 -5.91
N VAL A 381 -4.93 -35.29 -6.53
CA VAL A 381 -5.61 -34.17 -5.86
C VAL A 381 -6.44 -34.78 -4.75
N SER A 382 -5.91 -34.74 -3.53
CA SER A 382 -6.63 -35.15 -2.34
C SER A 382 -7.95 -34.38 -2.25
N ASP A 383 -9.00 -35.02 -1.74
CA ASP A 383 -10.34 -34.48 -1.49
C ASP A 383 -10.39 -33.27 -0.51
N SER A 384 -9.27 -32.58 -0.27
CA SER A 384 -9.06 -31.62 0.82
C SER A 384 -9.23 -30.13 0.48
N MET A 385 -9.51 -29.76 -0.78
CA MET A 385 -9.75 -28.35 -1.13
C MET A 385 -11.21 -27.95 -0.87
N GLY A 386 -11.46 -26.72 -0.41
CA GLY A 386 -12.81 -26.19 -0.17
C GLY A 386 -13.64 -25.98 -1.45
N THR A 387 -14.90 -25.54 -1.31
CA THR A 387 -15.77 -25.21 -2.47
C THR A 387 -15.22 -23.97 -3.19
N PRO A 388 -14.88 -24.04 -4.48
CA PRO A 388 -14.37 -22.87 -5.18
C PRO A 388 -15.40 -21.75 -5.23
N VAL A 389 -14.96 -20.50 -5.07
CA VAL A 389 -15.85 -19.33 -5.15
C VAL A 389 -15.20 -18.19 -5.92
N ILE A 390 -16.02 -17.43 -6.63
CA ILE A 390 -15.61 -16.19 -7.31
C ILE A 390 -16.50 -15.09 -6.75
N VAL A 391 -15.90 -14.14 -6.05
CA VAL A 391 -16.64 -13.07 -5.37
C VAL A 391 -16.65 -11.84 -6.25
N PHE A 392 -17.80 -11.21 -6.41
CA PHE A 392 -17.91 -9.87 -6.95
C PHE A 392 -18.40 -8.93 -5.85
N THR A 393 -17.81 -7.73 -5.79
CA THR A 393 -17.92 -6.85 -4.62
C THR A 393 -17.73 -5.39 -5.02
N ASP A 394 -18.49 -4.48 -4.43
CA ASP A 394 -18.31 -3.03 -4.56
C ASP A 394 -17.54 -2.43 -3.36
N ILE A 395 -16.57 -3.20 -2.83
CA ILE A 395 -15.74 -2.85 -1.67
C ILE A 395 -15.28 -1.39 -1.64
N GLY A 396 -15.32 -0.81 -0.43
CA GLY A 396 -14.97 0.59 -0.18
C GLY A 396 -16.15 1.55 -0.22
N ARG A 397 -17.36 1.04 -0.50
CA ARG A 397 -18.60 1.80 -0.32
C ARG A 397 -19.02 1.86 1.15
N ASP A 398 -19.07 0.71 1.78
CA ASP A 398 -19.26 0.56 3.22
C ASP A 398 -18.36 -0.58 3.74
N VAL A 399 -18.60 -1.02 4.98
CA VAL A 399 -17.76 -2.02 5.65
C VAL A 399 -18.22 -3.47 5.40
N ASP A 400 -19.38 -3.70 4.78
CA ASP A 400 -19.94 -5.05 4.63
C ASP A 400 -19.10 -5.92 3.70
N ASP A 401 -18.60 -5.37 2.59
CA ASP A 401 -17.68 -6.06 1.70
C ASP A 401 -16.35 -6.41 2.38
N GLU A 402 -15.77 -5.48 3.15
CA GLU A 402 -14.54 -5.73 3.90
C GLU A 402 -14.78 -6.87 4.91
N MET A 403 -15.91 -6.86 5.62
CA MET A 403 -16.33 -7.94 6.51
C MET A 403 -16.57 -9.27 5.77
N ALA A 404 -17.14 -9.24 4.58
CA ALA A 404 -17.34 -10.43 3.75
C ALA A 404 -16.00 -11.07 3.37
N LEU A 405 -14.99 -10.26 3.02
CA LEU A 405 -13.63 -10.75 2.77
C LEU A 405 -12.99 -11.36 4.02
N VAL A 406 -13.27 -10.83 5.22
CA VAL A 406 -12.80 -11.42 6.48
C VAL A 406 -13.40 -12.82 6.69
N LEU A 407 -14.71 -12.98 6.52
CA LEU A 407 -15.33 -14.32 6.63
C LEU A 407 -14.80 -15.26 5.54
N LEU A 408 -14.65 -14.79 4.31
CA LEU A 408 -14.07 -15.57 3.22
C LEU A 408 -12.69 -16.11 3.60
N SER A 409 -11.88 -15.27 4.24
CA SER A 409 -10.57 -15.62 4.79
C SER A 409 -10.64 -16.71 5.87
N ALA A 410 -11.59 -16.59 6.81
CA ALA A 410 -11.82 -17.59 7.86
C ALA A 410 -12.20 -18.95 7.26
N LEU A 411 -13.16 -18.94 6.34
CA LEU A 411 -13.71 -20.14 5.69
C LEU A 411 -12.70 -20.82 4.79
N ARG A 412 -11.84 -20.04 4.12
CA ARG A 412 -10.69 -20.53 3.37
C ARG A 412 -9.74 -21.31 4.27
N ARG A 413 -9.35 -20.72 5.41
CA ARG A 413 -8.46 -21.38 6.38
C ARG A 413 -9.06 -22.63 7.02
N LYS A 414 -10.38 -22.74 7.04
CA LYS A 414 -11.10 -23.95 7.47
C LYS A 414 -11.34 -24.94 6.34
N HIS A 415 -10.81 -24.69 5.14
CA HIS A 415 -10.99 -25.51 3.93
C HIS A 415 -12.46 -25.71 3.54
N LEU A 416 -13.34 -24.78 3.90
CA LEU A 416 -14.76 -24.82 3.55
C LEU A 416 -15.02 -24.15 2.20
N LEU A 417 -14.33 -23.03 1.94
CA LEU A 417 -14.34 -22.31 0.66
C LEU A 417 -12.92 -22.20 0.10
N ASP A 418 -12.82 -22.01 -1.22
CA ASP A 418 -11.57 -21.85 -1.96
C ASP A 418 -11.70 -20.66 -2.93
N PRO A 419 -11.46 -19.43 -2.46
CA PRO A 419 -11.64 -18.24 -3.29
C PRO A 419 -10.65 -18.22 -4.44
N LYS A 420 -11.16 -18.25 -5.68
CA LYS A 420 -10.34 -18.22 -6.90
C LYS A 420 -10.12 -16.81 -7.42
N ALA A 421 -11.15 -15.97 -7.33
CA ALA A 421 -11.06 -14.59 -7.75
C ALA A 421 -11.99 -13.68 -6.94
N VAL A 422 -11.59 -12.42 -6.83
CA VAL A 422 -12.42 -11.30 -6.41
C VAL A 422 -12.53 -10.31 -7.57
N ILE A 423 -13.71 -9.80 -7.85
CA ILE A 423 -14.01 -8.90 -8.95
C ILE A 423 -14.57 -7.63 -8.34
N ALA A 424 -13.77 -6.56 -8.33
CA ALA A 424 -14.20 -5.25 -7.85
C ALA A 424 -15.13 -4.62 -8.89
N THR A 425 -16.32 -4.21 -8.48
CA THR A 425 -17.36 -3.62 -9.33
C THR A 425 -17.66 -2.19 -8.86
N LEU A 426 -18.54 -1.48 -9.58
CA LEU A 426 -18.97 -0.10 -9.29
C LEU A 426 -17.86 0.97 -9.37
N SER A 427 -18.17 2.13 -9.97
CA SER A 427 -17.20 3.23 -10.05
C SER A 427 -16.86 3.82 -8.66
N PRO A 428 -15.61 4.25 -8.38
CA PRO A 428 -14.40 4.12 -9.21
C PRO A 428 -13.77 2.71 -9.08
N VAL A 429 -13.91 1.90 -10.13
CA VAL A 429 -13.58 0.46 -10.10
C VAL A 429 -12.10 0.20 -9.76
N ARG A 430 -11.20 1.07 -10.23
CA ARG A 430 -9.76 0.95 -9.97
C ARG A 430 -9.40 1.11 -8.49
N ASP A 431 -10.01 2.09 -7.83
CA ASP A 431 -9.70 2.38 -6.42
C ASP A 431 -10.28 1.28 -5.53
N ARG A 432 -11.46 0.77 -5.89
CA ARG A 432 -12.07 -0.40 -5.23
C ARG A 432 -11.24 -1.66 -5.42
N ALA A 433 -10.73 -1.92 -6.63
CA ALA A 433 -9.80 -3.02 -6.87
C ALA A 433 -8.53 -2.88 -6.02
N ASN A 434 -7.94 -1.69 -5.94
CA ASN A 434 -6.77 -1.46 -5.09
C ASN A 434 -7.08 -1.71 -3.60
N LEU A 435 -8.25 -1.28 -3.11
CA LEU A 435 -8.70 -1.54 -1.75
C LEU A 435 -8.96 -3.05 -1.51
N ALA A 436 -9.58 -3.74 -2.46
CA ALA A 436 -9.77 -5.18 -2.45
C ALA A 436 -8.43 -5.90 -2.33
N ARG A 437 -7.46 -5.53 -3.17
CA ARG A 437 -6.11 -6.12 -3.14
C ARG A 437 -5.46 -5.94 -1.79
N GLY A 438 -5.49 -4.71 -1.26
CA GLY A 438 -4.96 -4.40 0.07
C GLY A 438 -5.60 -5.28 1.13
N SER A 439 -6.93 -5.37 1.16
CA SER A 439 -7.68 -6.17 2.14
C SER A 439 -7.36 -7.67 2.03
N LEU A 440 -7.35 -8.23 0.81
CA LEU A 440 -6.99 -9.62 0.57
C LEU A 440 -5.55 -9.93 1.01
N ASP A 441 -4.61 -9.02 0.78
CA ASP A 441 -3.20 -9.19 1.15
C ASP A 441 -3.04 -9.29 2.67
N VAL A 442 -3.64 -8.37 3.44
CA VAL A 442 -3.57 -8.43 4.91
C VAL A 442 -4.31 -9.63 5.48
N LEU A 443 -5.35 -10.12 4.79
CA LEU A 443 -6.12 -11.28 5.21
C LEU A 443 -5.49 -12.62 4.80
N GLY A 444 -4.24 -12.65 4.33
CA GLY A 444 -3.54 -13.89 3.95
C GLY A 444 -4.07 -14.54 2.67
N MET A 445 -4.67 -13.75 1.78
CA MET A 445 -5.26 -14.18 0.51
C MET A 445 -4.57 -13.54 -0.71
N ALA A 446 -3.25 -13.37 -0.63
CA ALA A 446 -2.41 -12.74 -1.66
C ALA A 446 -2.47 -13.44 -3.03
N ASP A 447 -2.72 -14.75 -3.04
CA ASP A 447 -2.82 -15.62 -4.21
C ASP A 447 -4.20 -15.59 -4.89
N VAL A 448 -5.23 -15.05 -4.24
CA VAL A 448 -6.58 -14.91 -4.84
C VAL A 448 -6.50 -13.87 -5.95
N LEU A 449 -6.94 -14.23 -7.16
CA LEU A 449 -6.89 -13.31 -8.29
C LEU A 449 -7.82 -12.11 -8.07
N LEU A 450 -7.45 -10.96 -8.59
CA LEU A 450 -8.26 -9.74 -8.53
C LEU A 450 -8.49 -9.20 -9.94
N ALA A 451 -9.74 -8.89 -10.27
CA ALA A 451 -10.13 -8.23 -11.52
C ALA A 451 -11.05 -7.02 -11.24
N SER A 452 -11.21 -6.14 -12.23
CA SER A 452 -12.02 -4.90 -12.15
C SER A 452 -13.14 -4.90 -13.19
N GLY A 453 -14.41 -4.90 -12.77
CA GLY A 453 -15.62 -5.01 -13.61
C GLY A 453 -15.73 -4.06 -14.82
N ALA A 454 -16.66 -4.38 -15.74
CA ALA A 454 -16.87 -3.63 -16.98
C ALA A 454 -17.46 -2.23 -16.71
N LEU A 455 -16.87 -1.20 -17.33
CA LEU A 455 -17.31 0.20 -17.22
C LEU A 455 -18.34 0.53 -18.33
N GLU A 456 -19.56 0.89 -17.95
CA GLU A 456 -20.40 1.82 -18.72
C GLU A 456 -20.34 3.21 -18.09
N GLY A 457 -20.13 4.25 -18.91
CA GLY A 457 -20.36 5.65 -18.54
C GLY A 457 -19.14 6.46 -18.05
N LEU A 458 -18.16 6.71 -18.92
CA LEU A 458 -17.21 7.82 -18.73
C LEU A 458 -17.53 8.98 -19.67
N SER A 459 -18.15 10.01 -19.08
CA SER A 459 -18.09 11.38 -19.56
C SER A 459 -16.64 11.80 -19.81
N ARG A 460 -16.45 12.52 -20.92
CA ARG A 460 -15.19 12.95 -21.52
C ARG A 460 -14.28 13.70 -20.53
N THR A 461 -13.10 13.14 -20.23
CA THR A 461 -11.84 13.92 -20.15
C THR A 461 -10.60 13.02 -20.11
N SER A 462 -9.51 13.54 -20.70
CA SER A 462 -8.14 13.01 -20.74
C SER A 462 -7.84 11.88 -21.75
N ARG A 463 -7.25 12.30 -22.88
CA ARG A 463 -6.84 11.48 -24.02
C ARG A 463 -5.58 10.64 -23.78
N PHE A 464 -4.87 10.83 -22.66
CA PHE A 464 -3.59 10.19 -22.36
C PHE A 464 -3.70 8.87 -21.55
N ILE A 465 -4.89 8.56 -21.04
CA ILE A 465 -5.15 7.31 -20.27
C ILE A 465 -5.40 6.10 -21.20
N ARG A 466 -5.67 6.34 -22.49
CA ARG A 466 -5.98 5.28 -23.47
C ARG A 466 -4.87 4.25 -23.67
N GLN A 467 -3.60 4.62 -23.46
CA GLN A 467 -2.47 3.76 -23.76
C GLN A 467 -2.04 2.87 -22.58
N PHE A 468 -2.44 3.22 -21.35
CA PHE A 468 -2.22 2.39 -20.15
C PHE A 468 -3.35 1.37 -19.91
N ILE A 469 -4.49 1.54 -20.60
CA ILE A 469 -5.68 0.68 -20.49
C ILE A 469 -5.68 -0.47 -21.52
N GLN A 470 -4.84 -0.42 -22.55
CA GLN A 470 -4.87 -1.43 -23.61
C GLN A 470 -4.52 -2.87 -23.15
N ASP A 471 -3.97 -3.08 -21.95
CA ASP A 471 -3.69 -4.42 -21.41
C ASP A 471 -4.62 -4.90 -20.28
N GLN A 472 -5.67 -4.16 -19.93
CA GLN A 472 -6.61 -4.53 -18.85
C GLN A 472 -8.09 -4.52 -19.28
N VAL A 473 -8.37 -4.88 -20.54
CA VAL A 473 -9.72 -5.32 -20.98
C VAL A 473 -9.87 -6.83 -20.69
N LYS A 474 -9.79 -7.23 -19.41
CA LYS A 474 -9.60 -8.64 -19.03
C LYS A 474 -10.53 -9.18 -17.93
N VAL A 475 -11.70 -8.58 -17.66
CA VAL A 475 -12.67 -9.21 -16.73
C VAL A 475 -13.19 -10.52 -17.30
N LEU A 476 -13.76 -10.46 -18.51
CA LEU A 476 -14.38 -11.61 -19.17
C LEU A 476 -13.37 -12.68 -19.55
N LYS A 477 -12.24 -12.28 -20.14
CA LYS A 477 -11.15 -13.23 -20.45
C LYS A 477 -10.58 -13.88 -19.19
N THR A 478 -10.47 -13.19 -18.05
CA THR A 478 -9.89 -13.79 -16.83
C THR A 478 -10.89 -14.72 -16.16
N VAL A 479 -12.17 -14.32 -16.02
CA VAL A 479 -13.21 -15.20 -15.44
C VAL A 479 -13.48 -16.40 -16.36
N ALA A 480 -13.59 -16.20 -17.67
CA ALA A 480 -13.75 -17.29 -18.62
C ALA A 480 -12.50 -18.20 -18.67
N SER A 481 -11.28 -17.64 -18.63
CA SER A 481 -10.06 -18.46 -18.54
C SER A 481 -9.99 -19.25 -17.23
N LEU A 482 -10.44 -18.68 -16.11
CA LEU A 482 -10.53 -19.38 -14.83
C LEU A 482 -11.55 -20.51 -14.87
N LEU A 483 -12.76 -20.25 -15.37
CA LEU A 483 -13.78 -21.28 -15.55
C LEU A 483 -13.32 -22.39 -16.52
N HIS A 484 -12.57 -22.04 -17.57
CA HIS A 484 -11.94 -23.01 -18.47
C HIS A 484 -10.85 -23.84 -17.79
N ALA A 485 -10.00 -23.22 -16.96
CA ALA A 485 -8.91 -23.90 -16.26
C ALA A 485 -9.39 -24.79 -15.09
N MET A 486 -10.63 -24.63 -14.64
CA MET A 486 -11.20 -25.44 -13.56
C MET A 486 -11.69 -26.80 -14.10
N TYR A 487 -10.89 -27.85 -13.84
CA TYR A 487 -11.07 -29.18 -14.43
C TYR A 487 -12.22 -30.03 -13.82
N SER A 488 -12.77 -29.69 -12.64
CA SER A 488 -13.76 -30.56 -11.98
C SER A 488 -14.71 -29.92 -10.95
N ARG A 489 -14.52 -28.64 -10.60
CA ARG A 489 -15.30 -28.00 -9.52
C ARG A 489 -15.95 -26.71 -10.02
N ARG A 490 -17.19 -26.49 -9.61
CA ARG A 490 -18.03 -25.40 -10.09
C ARG A 490 -18.13 -24.27 -9.06
N PRO A 491 -17.86 -22.98 -9.38
CA PRO A 491 -17.86 -21.90 -8.40
C PRO A 491 -19.22 -21.22 -8.18
N THR A 492 -19.30 -20.40 -7.13
CA THR A 492 -20.43 -19.51 -6.77
C THR A 492 -20.08 -18.04 -7.04
N LEU A 493 -21.06 -17.21 -7.47
CA LEU A 493 -20.89 -15.82 -8.01
C LEU A 493 -21.83 -14.79 -7.33
N THR A 494 -21.45 -13.51 -7.20
CA THR A 494 -22.14 -12.51 -6.32
C THR A 494 -22.36 -11.05 -6.83
N SER A 495 -22.20 -10.68 -8.12
CA SER A 495 -22.60 -9.34 -8.66
C SER A 495 -23.39 -9.49 -9.94
N LEU A 496 -24.46 -8.71 -10.13
CA LEU A 496 -25.43 -8.94 -11.20
C LEU A 496 -25.01 -8.35 -12.57
N SER A 497 -24.38 -7.17 -12.62
CA SER A 497 -23.99 -6.56 -13.92
C SER A 497 -22.88 -7.35 -14.63
N ASP A 498 -21.76 -7.60 -13.95
CA ASP A 498 -20.65 -8.37 -14.55
C ASP A 498 -21.04 -9.84 -14.80
N LEU A 499 -21.94 -10.39 -13.98
CA LEU A 499 -22.52 -11.71 -14.21
C LEU A 499 -23.43 -11.73 -15.43
N ALA A 500 -24.24 -10.69 -15.65
CA ALA A 500 -25.06 -10.57 -16.86
C ALA A 500 -24.17 -10.59 -18.11
N VAL A 501 -23.05 -9.86 -18.10
CA VAL A 501 -22.10 -9.87 -19.23
C VAL A 501 -21.44 -11.24 -19.39
N LEU A 502 -21.06 -11.91 -18.29
CA LEU A 502 -20.50 -13.27 -18.34
C LEU A 502 -21.49 -14.27 -18.98
N ILE A 503 -22.76 -14.22 -18.60
CA ILE A 503 -23.80 -15.08 -19.17
C ILE A 503 -23.98 -14.77 -20.66
N LYS A 504 -24.06 -13.49 -21.05
CA LYS A 504 -24.22 -13.07 -22.45
C LYS A 504 -23.06 -13.52 -23.34
N ASP A 505 -21.83 -13.38 -22.87
CA ASP A 505 -20.63 -13.62 -23.69
C ASP A 505 -20.15 -15.08 -23.62
N HIS A 506 -20.50 -15.82 -22.58
CA HIS A 506 -19.97 -17.15 -22.27
C HIS A 506 -21.03 -18.11 -21.70
N GLU A 507 -22.23 -18.14 -22.28
CA GLU A 507 -23.37 -18.94 -21.81
C GLU A 507 -23.05 -20.43 -21.60
N GLU A 508 -22.48 -21.12 -22.60
CA GLU A 508 -22.15 -22.55 -22.50
C GLU A 508 -21.15 -22.83 -21.35
N LEU A 509 -20.20 -21.93 -21.14
CA LEU A 509 -19.22 -22.03 -20.07
C LEU A 509 -19.88 -21.81 -18.71
N PHE A 510 -20.81 -20.85 -18.63
CA PHE A 510 -21.60 -20.59 -17.44
C PHE A 510 -22.41 -21.83 -17.02
N ILE A 511 -23.15 -22.44 -17.94
CA ILE A 511 -23.95 -23.65 -17.68
C ILE A 511 -23.06 -24.82 -17.22
N SER A 512 -21.95 -25.05 -17.94
CA SER A 512 -21.11 -26.22 -17.69
C SER A 512 -20.26 -26.11 -16.41
N LYS A 513 -19.92 -24.89 -16.00
CA LYS A 513 -18.96 -24.64 -14.92
C LYS A 513 -19.54 -23.97 -13.67
N VAL A 514 -20.72 -23.36 -13.66
CA VAL A 514 -21.27 -22.70 -12.46
C VAL A 514 -22.19 -23.64 -11.69
N LYS A 515 -22.00 -23.70 -10.36
CA LYS A 515 -22.75 -24.63 -9.48
C LYS A 515 -24.09 -24.04 -9.09
N GLU A 516 -24.03 -22.82 -8.60
CA GLU A 516 -25.12 -22.04 -8.08
C GLU A 516 -24.70 -20.57 -8.04
N VAL A 517 -25.66 -19.66 -8.08
CA VAL A 517 -25.43 -18.21 -7.89
C VAL A 517 -26.01 -17.80 -6.55
N VAL A 518 -25.22 -17.17 -5.68
CA VAL A 518 -25.68 -16.67 -4.38
C VAL A 518 -25.76 -15.16 -4.45
N VAL A 519 -26.94 -14.59 -4.19
CA VAL A 519 -27.21 -13.17 -4.36
C VAL A 519 -27.71 -12.59 -3.04
N MET A 520 -27.01 -11.60 -2.51
CA MET A 520 -27.62 -10.64 -1.59
C MET A 520 -28.49 -9.71 -2.46
N GLY A 521 -29.81 -9.82 -2.32
CA GLY A 521 -30.75 -9.09 -3.17
C GLY A 521 -32.15 -9.06 -2.58
N GLY A 522 -33.15 -9.12 -3.45
CA GLY A 522 -34.54 -9.20 -3.05
C GLY A 522 -35.41 -9.63 -4.22
N LEU A 523 -36.60 -10.13 -3.90
CA LEU A 523 -37.53 -10.73 -4.85
C LEU A 523 -38.92 -10.19 -4.58
N LEU A 524 -39.71 -10.04 -5.63
CA LEU A 524 -41.16 -9.92 -5.49
C LEU A 524 -41.72 -11.17 -4.78
N PRO A 525 -42.92 -11.10 -4.17
CA PRO A 525 -43.51 -12.24 -3.48
C PRO A 525 -43.44 -13.53 -4.30
N ILE A 526 -42.80 -14.56 -3.77
CA ILE A 526 -42.46 -15.79 -4.51
C ILE A 526 -43.69 -16.59 -4.97
N ASP A 527 -44.83 -16.38 -4.31
CA ASP A 527 -46.10 -17.04 -4.63
C ASP A 527 -46.91 -16.28 -5.69
N SER A 528 -46.59 -15.02 -5.97
CA SER A 528 -47.37 -14.20 -6.90
C SER A 528 -46.98 -14.39 -8.37
N HIS A 529 -45.90 -15.12 -8.65
CA HIS A 529 -45.35 -15.31 -10.00
C HIS A 529 -44.84 -16.73 -10.21
N ASP A 530 -44.89 -17.21 -11.45
CA ASP A 530 -44.34 -18.52 -11.84
C ASP A 530 -42.81 -18.53 -11.84
N LYS A 531 -42.20 -17.39 -12.19
CA LYS A 531 -40.75 -17.13 -12.14
C LYS A 531 -40.38 -16.28 -10.92
N LEU A 532 -39.13 -16.40 -10.46
CA LEU A 532 -38.50 -15.46 -9.53
C LEU A 532 -38.18 -14.14 -10.24
N VAL A 533 -38.64 -13.03 -9.66
CA VAL A 533 -38.48 -11.68 -10.22
C VAL A 533 -37.81 -10.78 -9.18
N PRO A 534 -36.69 -10.09 -9.52
CA PRO A 534 -36.02 -9.20 -8.58
C PRO A 534 -36.89 -8.01 -8.19
N ASP A 535 -36.86 -7.63 -6.90
CA ASP A 535 -37.50 -6.42 -6.38
C ASP A 535 -36.56 -5.20 -6.45
N THR A 536 -36.95 -4.11 -5.78
CA THR A 536 -36.17 -2.86 -5.70
C THR A 536 -35.09 -2.88 -4.61
N ALA A 537 -34.63 -4.05 -4.15
CA ALA A 537 -33.46 -4.17 -3.28
C ALA A 537 -32.24 -3.48 -3.91
N TYR A 538 -31.35 -2.99 -3.05
CA TYR A 538 -30.26 -2.10 -3.47
C TYR A 538 -29.37 -2.71 -4.57
N ASN A 539 -28.89 -3.95 -4.40
CA ASN A 539 -28.04 -4.63 -5.39
C ASN A 539 -28.76 -4.86 -6.73
N ASN A 540 -30.06 -5.13 -6.71
CA ASN A 540 -30.87 -5.21 -7.93
C ASN A 540 -31.01 -3.83 -8.58
N ASN A 541 -31.25 -2.79 -7.78
CA ASN A 541 -31.56 -1.45 -8.25
C ASN A 541 -30.32 -0.68 -8.74
N CYS A 542 -29.10 -1.15 -8.45
CA CYS A 542 -27.88 -0.65 -9.07
C CYS A 542 -27.92 -0.78 -10.60
N ASP A 543 -28.45 -1.91 -11.08
CA ASP A 543 -28.67 -2.20 -12.50
C ASP A 543 -29.83 -3.20 -12.63
N MET A 544 -31.06 -2.65 -12.68
CA MET A 544 -32.28 -3.44 -12.67
C MET A 544 -32.42 -4.31 -13.93
N GLU A 545 -31.86 -3.87 -15.05
CA GLU A 545 -31.89 -4.63 -16.30
C GLU A 545 -30.97 -5.85 -16.21
N ALA A 546 -29.74 -5.68 -15.73
CA ALA A 546 -28.85 -6.80 -15.48
C ALA A 546 -29.39 -7.75 -14.40
N ALA A 547 -29.99 -7.23 -13.32
CA ALA A 547 -30.61 -8.05 -12.29
C ALA A 547 -31.71 -8.94 -12.88
N ARG A 548 -32.66 -8.36 -13.63
CA ARG A 548 -33.73 -9.13 -14.30
C ARG A 548 -33.15 -10.19 -15.24
N PHE A 549 -32.18 -9.80 -16.05
CA PHE A 549 -31.51 -10.70 -16.97
C PHE A 549 -30.85 -11.89 -16.24
N VAL A 550 -30.06 -11.64 -15.19
CA VAL A 550 -29.41 -12.74 -14.43
C VAL A 550 -30.44 -13.68 -13.80
N TYR A 551 -31.49 -13.14 -13.15
CA TYR A 551 -32.51 -13.97 -12.53
C TYR A 551 -33.26 -14.81 -13.57
N GLU A 552 -33.62 -14.21 -14.71
CA GLU A 552 -34.29 -14.92 -15.81
C GLU A 552 -33.38 -15.98 -16.44
N SER A 553 -32.16 -15.62 -16.81
CA SER A 553 -31.20 -16.55 -17.41
C SER A 553 -30.84 -17.71 -16.47
N CYS A 554 -30.66 -17.48 -15.17
CA CYS A 554 -30.39 -18.60 -14.26
C CYS A 554 -31.55 -19.61 -14.22
N GLN A 555 -32.81 -19.13 -14.28
CA GLN A 555 -33.99 -20.00 -14.32
C GLN A 555 -34.12 -20.74 -15.66
N GLU A 556 -33.85 -20.06 -16.77
CA GLU A 556 -33.94 -20.65 -18.12
C GLU A 556 -32.82 -21.65 -18.41
N LEU A 557 -31.61 -21.33 -17.96
CA LEU A 557 -30.41 -22.15 -18.13
C LEU A 557 -30.26 -23.25 -17.05
N CYS A 558 -31.27 -23.42 -16.19
CA CYS A 558 -31.29 -24.44 -15.14
C CYS A 558 -30.11 -24.34 -14.15
N VAL A 559 -29.67 -23.12 -13.82
CA VAL A 559 -28.60 -22.84 -12.83
C VAL A 559 -29.25 -22.42 -11.49
N PRO A 560 -29.07 -23.21 -10.41
CA PRO A 560 -29.68 -22.89 -9.11
C PRO A 560 -29.28 -21.52 -8.58
N THR A 561 -30.21 -20.83 -7.93
CA THR A 561 -29.94 -19.56 -7.25
C THR A 561 -30.27 -19.64 -5.76
N VAL A 562 -29.54 -18.89 -4.95
CA VAL A 562 -29.82 -18.67 -3.53
C VAL A 562 -29.91 -17.18 -3.31
N THR A 563 -31.10 -16.66 -3.00
CA THR A 563 -31.31 -15.24 -2.76
C THR A 563 -31.52 -14.96 -1.27
N LEU A 564 -30.71 -14.06 -0.71
CA LEU A 564 -30.87 -13.55 0.65
C LEU A 564 -31.46 -12.15 0.59
N SER A 565 -32.59 -11.94 1.26
CA SER A 565 -33.15 -10.61 1.41
C SER A 565 -32.60 -9.86 2.63
N ARG A 566 -32.86 -8.56 2.67
CA ARG A 566 -32.62 -7.70 3.86
C ARG A 566 -33.23 -8.24 5.15
N TRP A 567 -34.34 -8.98 5.07
CA TRP A 567 -35.03 -9.52 6.25
C TRP A 567 -34.15 -10.53 6.97
N THR A 568 -33.29 -11.25 6.24
CA THR A 568 -32.31 -12.18 6.81
C THR A 568 -31.31 -11.45 7.70
N ALA A 569 -30.77 -10.32 7.24
CA ALA A 569 -29.85 -9.51 8.03
C ALA A 569 -30.53 -8.91 9.28
N TYR A 570 -31.78 -8.44 9.14
CA TYR A 570 -32.58 -7.95 10.28
C TYR A 570 -32.91 -9.07 11.28
N GLY A 571 -32.90 -10.31 10.80
CA GLY A 571 -33.03 -11.51 11.59
C GLY A 571 -31.83 -11.78 12.50
N CYS A 572 -30.65 -11.22 12.27
CA CYS A 572 -29.47 -11.47 13.09
C CYS A 572 -28.50 -10.27 13.11
N PRO A 573 -28.91 -9.12 13.67
CA PRO A 573 -28.04 -7.95 13.74
C PRO A 573 -26.78 -8.25 14.56
N MET A 574 -25.65 -7.75 14.09
CA MET A 574 -24.38 -7.69 14.81
C MET A 574 -24.46 -6.66 15.92
N ARG A 575 -23.78 -6.97 17.02
CA ARG A 575 -23.59 -6.09 18.16
C ARG A 575 -22.29 -5.29 17.99
N PRO A 576 -22.27 -3.94 18.18
CA PRO A 576 -21.08 -3.13 17.97
C PRO A 576 -19.85 -3.54 18.80
N GLU A 577 -20.06 -4.19 19.95
CA GLU A 577 -18.98 -4.73 20.79
C GLU A 577 -18.09 -5.72 20.03
N LEU A 578 -18.66 -6.45 19.06
CA LEU A 578 -17.86 -7.32 18.20
C LEU A 578 -16.82 -6.52 17.41
N LEU A 579 -17.18 -5.33 16.91
CA LEU A 579 -16.22 -4.48 16.19
C LEU A 579 -15.11 -3.97 17.11
N ASP A 580 -15.44 -3.66 18.36
CA ASP A 580 -14.44 -3.29 19.36
C ASP A 580 -13.54 -4.49 19.71
N GLU A 581 -14.09 -5.70 19.84
CA GLU A 581 -13.31 -6.94 20.02
C GLU A 581 -12.37 -7.21 18.84
N LEU A 582 -12.86 -7.07 17.61
CA LEU A 582 -12.03 -7.21 16.43
C LEU A 582 -10.92 -6.15 16.41
N ALA A 583 -11.22 -4.90 16.74
CA ALA A 583 -10.23 -3.83 16.77
C ALA A 583 -9.13 -4.05 17.83
N ARG A 584 -9.45 -4.72 18.95
CA ARG A 584 -8.46 -5.09 19.99
C ARG A 584 -7.40 -6.08 19.49
N THR A 585 -7.64 -6.77 18.37
CA THR A 585 -6.61 -7.60 17.73
C THR A 585 -5.48 -6.77 17.10
N GLU A 586 -5.65 -5.45 17.00
CA GLU A 586 -4.73 -4.53 16.31
C GLU A 586 -4.55 -4.83 14.81
N HIS A 587 -5.38 -5.72 14.24
CA HIS A 587 -5.37 -6.00 12.82
C HIS A 587 -5.85 -4.77 12.03
N MET A 588 -5.12 -4.39 10.97
CA MET A 588 -5.38 -3.18 10.20
C MET A 588 -6.79 -3.12 9.62
N VAL A 589 -7.29 -4.24 9.08
CA VAL A 589 -8.66 -4.31 8.53
C VAL A 589 -9.71 -4.16 9.65
N ALA A 590 -9.51 -4.79 10.81
CA ALA A 590 -10.46 -4.70 11.93
C ALA A 590 -10.52 -3.28 12.52
N THR A 591 -9.37 -2.66 12.72
CA THR A 591 -9.30 -1.27 13.23
C THR A 591 -9.93 -0.29 12.24
N ASN A 592 -9.73 -0.49 10.93
CA ASN A 592 -10.37 0.29 9.87
C ASN A 592 -11.89 0.11 9.84
N ILE A 593 -12.38 -1.13 9.85
CA ILE A 593 -13.81 -1.46 9.87
C ILE A 593 -14.47 -0.78 11.07
N ARG A 594 -13.95 -0.98 12.28
CA ARG A 594 -14.50 -0.38 13.50
C ARG A 594 -14.55 1.14 13.40
N LYS A 595 -13.46 1.77 12.94
CA LYS A 595 -13.39 3.23 12.78
C LYS A 595 -14.44 3.73 11.78
N LYS A 596 -14.51 3.15 10.59
CA LYS A 596 -15.47 3.52 9.55
C LYS A 596 -16.92 3.30 9.97
N SER A 597 -17.23 2.19 10.66
CA SER A 597 -18.58 1.93 11.18
C SER A 597 -19.00 3.01 12.17
N LYS A 598 -18.12 3.40 13.09
CA LYS A 598 -18.40 4.47 14.04
C LYS A 598 -18.61 5.82 13.35
N GLU A 599 -17.71 6.18 12.44
CA GLU A 599 -17.81 7.43 11.69
C GLU A 599 -19.11 7.49 10.87
N SER A 600 -19.50 6.39 10.22
CA SER A 600 -20.75 6.28 9.46
C SER A 600 -21.99 6.47 10.35
N ILE A 601 -22.01 5.83 11.53
CA ILE A 601 -23.09 5.99 12.51
C ILE A 601 -23.19 7.42 13.05
N ASP A 602 -22.06 8.02 13.46
CA ASP A 602 -22.03 9.40 13.96
C ASP A 602 -22.43 10.40 12.87
N GLN A 603 -22.05 10.16 11.61
CA GLN A 603 -22.47 10.98 10.47
C GLN A 603 -23.96 10.85 10.18
N LEU A 604 -24.51 9.62 10.22
CA LEU A 604 -25.95 9.40 10.05
C LEU A 604 -26.73 10.08 11.18
N TRP A 605 -26.24 9.99 12.42
CA TRP A 605 -26.86 10.67 13.57
C TRP A 605 -26.95 12.18 13.36
N LYS A 606 -25.85 12.81 12.92
CA LYS A 606 -25.84 14.25 12.60
C LYS A 606 -26.86 14.65 11.53
N LYS A 607 -27.19 13.75 10.61
CA LYS A 607 -28.18 14.00 9.56
C LYS A 607 -29.61 13.82 10.06
N VAL A 608 -29.90 12.76 10.82
CA VAL A 608 -31.28 12.43 11.25
C VAL A 608 -31.84 13.40 12.29
N VAL A 609 -30.98 14.13 13.01
CA VAL A 609 -31.40 15.17 13.97
C VAL A 609 -31.79 16.48 13.30
N LEU A 610 -31.46 16.66 12.02
CA LEU A 610 -31.84 17.85 11.26
C LEU A 610 -33.31 17.78 10.79
N PRO A 611 -33.98 18.94 10.63
CA PRO A 611 -35.33 19.01 10.07
C PRO A 611 -35.45 18.28 8.73
N PRO A 612 -36.60 17.66 8.39
CA PRO A 612 -36.79 16.88 7.16
C PRO A 612 -36.38 17.59 5.86
N ASP A 613 -36.52 18.91 5.80
CA ASP A 613 -36.23 19.72 4.61
C ASP A 613 -34.83 20.37 4.66
N ASP A 614 -34.01 20.03 5.66
CA ASP A 614 -32.68 20.62 5.82
C ASP A 614 -31.69 20.08 4.77
N PRO A 615 -30.98 20.96 4.03
CA PRO A 615 -30.03 20.54 2.99
C PRO A 615 -28.89 19.66 3.53
N GLY A 616 -28.54 19.77 4.82
CA GLY A 616 -27.55 18.94 5.50
C GLY A 616 -27.94 17.45 5.60
N ARG A 617 -29.22 17.10 5.35
CA ARG A 617 -29.68 15.71 5.22
C ARG A 617 -29.28 15.05 3.91
N GLU A 618 -28.82 15.82 2.93
CA GLU A 618 -28.45 15.34 1.59
C GLU A 618 -29.57 14.50 0.95
N LYS A 619 -29.33 13.21 0.67
CA LYS A 619 -30.29 12.27 0.06
C LYS A 619 -31.08 11.44 1.08
N LEU A 620 -31.03 11.79 2.37
CA LEU A 620 -31.69 11.03 3.42
C LEU A 620 -33.22 11.27 3.38
N PRO A 621 -34.06 10.22 3.22
CA PRO A 621 -35.51 10.37 3.17
C PRO A 621 -36.09 11.04 4.42
N SER A 622 -37.17 11.80 4.27
CA SER A 622 -37.84 12.51 5.39
C SER A 622 -38.24 11.59 6.54
N ARG A 623 -38.69 10.36 6.21
CA ARG A 623 -39.04 9.30 7.17
C ARG A 623 -37.88 8.83 8.07
N CYS A 624 -36.63 9.13 7.72
CA CYS A 624 -35.45 8.72 8.48
C CYS A 624 -35.05 9.83 9.46
N ASP A 625 -35.83 10.01 10.52
CA ASP A 625 -35.60 11.00 11.59
C ASP A 625 -34.93 10.38 12.83
N ALA A 626 -34.71 11.19 13.88
CA ALA A 626 -34.11 10.72 15.12
C ALA A 626 -34.90 9.60 15.81
N LYS A 627 -36.24 9.60 15.71
CA LYS A 627 -37.10 8.54 16.25
C LYS A 627 -36.89 7.23 15.48
N TRP A 628 -36.82 7.31 14.16
CA TRP A 628 -36.47 6.18 13.30
C TRP A 628 -35.09 5.63 13.66
N PHE A 629 -34.09 6.50 13.82
CA PHE A 629 -32.73 6.07 14.16
C PHE A 629 -32.70 5.29 15.48
N TYR A 630 -33.34 5.82 16.52
CA TYR A 630 -33.43 5.16 17.83
C TYR A 630 -34.13 3.81 17.74
N LYS A 631 -35.24 3.72 17.00
CA LYS A 631 -35.93 2.46 16.77
C LYS A 631 -35.06 1.44 16.02
N THR A 632 -34.31 1.89 15.01
CA THR A 632 -33.53 1.02 14.12
C THR A 632 -32.23 0.52 14.75
N PHE A 633 -31.44 1.40 15.37
CA PHE A 633 -30.08 1.09 15.82
C PHE A 633 -29.96 0.84 17.32
N ILE A 634 -30.84 1.44 18.14
CA ILE A 634 -30.74 1.42 19.61
C ILE A 634 -31.84 0.55 20.24
N GLY A 635 -33.04 0.53 19.66
CA GLY A 635 -34.20 -0.20 20.18
C GLY A 635 -34.86 0.43 21.41
N LYS A 636 -34.56 1.70 21.72
CA LYS A 636 -35.12 2.47 22.84
C LYS A 636 -35.93 3.66 22.32
N GLU A 637 -36.74 4.27 23.20
CA GLU A 637 -37.39 5.55 22.89
C GLU A 637 -36.36 6.70 22.82
N LEU A 638 -36.67 7.71 22.01
CA LEU A 638 -35.84 8.89 21.86
C LEU A 638 -35.83 9.69 23.18
N PRO A 639 -34.66 10.01 23.77
CA PRO A 639 -34.57 10.83 24.97
C PRO A 639 -35.05 12.27 24.72
N ALA A 640 -35.44 12.96 25.79
CA ALA A 640 -35.87 14.36 25.73
C ALA A 640 -34.73 15.31 25.29
N GLU A 641 -33.50 15.01 25.68
CA GLU A 641 -32.28 15.71 25.23
C GLU A 641 -31.51 14.84 24.25
N LEU A 642 -31.14 15.41 23.10
CA LEU A 642 -30.44 14.68 22.04
C LEU A 642 -28.95 14.59 22.35
N PRO A 643 -28.36 13.38 22.40
CA PRO A 643 -26.93 13.22 22.64
C PRO A 643 -26.09 13.68 21.45
N THR A 644 -24.85 14.08 21.72
CA THR A 644 -23.90 14.53 20.70
C THR A 644 -23.24 13.38 19.92
N SER A 645 -23.08 12.21 20.55
CA SER A 645 -22.69 10.95 19.90
C SER A 645 -23.54 9.81 20.46
N VAL A 646 -23.86 8.86 19.60
CA VAL A 646 -24.77 7.74 19.88
C VAL A 646 -24.07 6.38 19.80
N TRP A 647 -22.79 6.34 19.44
CA TRP A 647 -22.07 5.08 19.18
C TRP A 647 -22.16 4.08 20.34
N ASN A 648 -21.99 4.58 21.58
CA ASN A 648 -22.02 3.72 22.77
C ASN A 648 -23.42 3.17 23.10
N ASP A 649 -24.48 3.74 22.51
CA ASP A 649 -25.85 3.31 22.72
C ASP A 649 -26.37 2.41 21.58
N VAL A 650 -25.62 2.28 20.48
CA VAL A 650 -26.01 1.41 19.36
C VAL A 650 -25.97 -0.04 19.81
N GLU A 651 -27.05 -0.77 19.56
CA GLU A 651 -27.18 -2.20 19.89
C GLU A 651 -27.26 -3.09 18.65
N LYS A 652 -27.58 -2.51 17.48
CA LYS A 652 -27.88 -3.25 16.25
C LYS A 652 -27.20 -2.67 15.03
N LEU A 653 -26.33 -3.45 14.41
CA LEU A 653 -25.77 -3.21 13.08
C LEU A 653 -26.09 -4.39 12.18
N ASN A 654 -26.62 -4.15 10.99
CA ASN A 654 -26.90 -5.24 10.05
C ASN A 654 -25.65 -5.56 9.23
N MET A 655 -25.46 -6.84 8.94
CA MET A 655 -24.46 -7.32 7.98
C MET A 655 -25.18 -8.12 6.90
N TYR A 656 -24.93 -7.77 5.64
CA TYR A 656 -25.59 -8.36 4.50
C TYR A 656 -24.65 -9.34 3.76
N ASP A 657 -23.57 -8.84 3.16
CA ASP A 657 -22.64 -9.65 2.36
C ASP A 657 -21.92 -10.75 3.15
N PRO A 658 -21.56 -10.55 4.43
CA PRO A 658 -21.05 -11.63 5.28
C PRO A 658 -22.00 -12.85 5.35
N LEU A 659 -23.32 -12.62 5.38
CA LEU A 659 -24.30 -13.72 5.39
C LEU A 659 -24.37 -14.43 4.03
N ALA A 660 -24.19 -13.71 2.93
CA ALA A 660 -24.11 -14.31 1.60
C ALA A 660 -22.89 -15.24 1.49
N VAL A 661 -21.74 -14.85 2.03
CA VAL A 661 -20.53 -15.70 2.07
C VAL A 661 -20.77 -16.97 2.89
N LEU A 662 -21.46 -16.89 4.03
CA LEU A 662 -21.81 -18.07 4.82
C LEU A 662 -22.75 -19.02 4.07
N MET A 663 -23.68 -18.48 3.28
CA MET A 663 -24.62 -19.28 2.49
C MET A 663 -23.96 -20.09 1.38
N CYS A 664 -22.76 -19.72 0.92
CA CYS A 664 -21.96 -20.53 0.00
C CYS A 664 -21.52 -21.87 0.62
N VAL A 665 -21.58 -22.01 1.95
CA VAL A 665 -21.21 -23.25 2.65
C VAL A 665 -22.47 -24.04 3.00
N SER A 666 -22.65 -25.20 2.38
CA SER A 666 -23.87 -26.01 2.52
C SER A 666 -24.16 -26.44 3.96
N SER A 667 -23.14 -26.70 4.79
CA SER A 667 -23.34 -27.05 6.20
C SER A 667 -23.84 -25.88 7.05
N TYR A 668 -23.38 -24.65 6.81
CA TYR A 668 -23.93 -23.48 7.48
C TYR A 668 -25.34 -23.17 7.00
N ARG A 669 -25.61 -23.34 5.70
CA ARG A 669 -26.95 -23.19 5.10
C ARG A 669 -27.98 -24.07 5.82
N SER A 670 -27.71 -25.36 5.98
CA SER A 670 -28.65 -26.29 6.63
C SER A 670 -28.77 -26.08 8.14
N THR A 671 -27.70 -25.64 8.79
CA THR A 671 -27.64 -25.49 10.26
C THR A 671 -28.29 -24.20 10.74
N HIS A 672 -28.03 -23.06 10.07
CA HIS A 672 -28.42 -21.74 10.57
C HIS A 672 -29.60 -21.11 9.83
N PHE A 673 -29.92 -21.58 8.62
CA PHE A 673 -30.91 -20.92 7.77
C PHE A 673 -32.11 -21.82 7.47
N ARG A 674 -33.29 -21.19 7.38
CA ARG A 674 -34.52 -21.76 6.85
C ARG A 674 -34.71 -21.18 5.46
N CYS A 675 -34.54 -22.01 4.45
CA CYS A 675 -34.69 -21.64 3.05
C CYS A 675 -36.09 -22.03 2.59
N THR A 676 -36.75 -21.13 1.88
CA THR A 676 -37.98 -21.41 1.14
C THR A 676 -37.59 -21.76 -0.29
N GLU A 677 -38.14 -22.85 -0.82
CA GLU A 677 -37.82 -23.37 -2.15
C GLU A 677 -38.88 -22.92 -3.16
N LYS A 678 -38.43 -22.45 -4.32
CA LYS A 678 -39.25 -22.24 -5.52
C LYS A 678 -38.65 -23.08 -6.64
N VAL A 679 -39.42 -24.04 -7.15
CA VAL A 679 -39.01 -24.86 -8.27
C VAL A 679 -39.42 -24.16 -9.58
N VAL A 680 -38.45 -23.90 -10.44
CA VAL A 680 -38.67 -23.33 -11.79
C VAL A 680 -37.88 -24.19 -12.77
N ASN A 681 -38.51 -24.65 -13.85
CA ASN A 681 -37.88 -25.56 -14.83
C ASN A 681 -37.18 -26.78 -14.18
N GLU A 682 -37.85 -27.42 -13.22
CA GLU A 682 -37.33 -28.58 -12.48
C GLU A 682 -36.07 -28.32 -11.61
N VAL A 683 -35.63 -27.06 -11.51
CA VAL A 683 -34.51 -26.65 -10.66
C VAL A 683 -35.01 -25.91 -9.42
N SER A 684 -34.46 -26.29 -8.26
CA SER A 684 -34.71 -25.64 -6.98
C SER A 684 -33.96 -24.31 -6.87
N HIS A 685 -34.69 -23.22 -6.71
CA HIS A 685 -34.17 -21.92 -6.32
C HIS A 685 -34.52 -21.62 -4.87
N LEU A 686 -33.53 -21.26 -4.06
CA LEU A 686 -33.70 -21.02 -2.62
C LEU A 686 -33.82 -19.54 -2.31
N VAL A 687 -34.75 -19.20 -1.42
CA VAL A 687 -34.97 -17.83 -0.94
C VAL A 687 -34.91 -17.83 0.59
N VAL A 688 -34.15 -16.90 1.16
CA VAL A 688 -34.02 -16.71 2.61
C VAL A 688 -34.48 -15.30 2.97
N GLY A 689 -35.31 -15.21 4.01
CA GLY A 689 -35.90 -13.96 4.44
C GLY A 689 -37.04 -13.52 3.53
N VAL A 690 -38.10 -14.33 3.37
CA VAL A 690 -39.20 -13.99 2.45
C VAL A 690 -39.95 -12.72 2.92
N CYS A 691 -40.08 -12.54 4.24
CA CYS A 691 -40.69 -11.37 4.85
C CYS A 691 -40.10 -11.10 6.25
N GLU A 692 -40.57 -10.06 6.92
CA GLU A 692 -40.12 -9.69 8.27
C GLU A 692 -40.38 -10.80 9.30
N GLN A 693 -41.56 -11.45 9.21
CA GLN A 693 -41.97 -12.55 10.09
C GLN A 693 -41.16 -13.83 9.82
N GLU A 694 -40.75 -14.03 8.58
CA GLU A 694 -39.98 -15.18 8.11
C GLU A 694 -38.58 -14.77 7.65
N ASN A 695 -37.79 -14.21 8.57
CA ASN A 695 -36.41 -13.78 8.31
C ASN A 695 -35.44 -14.92 7.94
N GLY A 696 -35.83 -16.18 8.07
CA GLY A 696 -35.02 -17.32 7.66
C GLY A 696 -33.87 -17.69 8.61
N ILE A 697 -33.69 -17.02 9.76
CA ILE A 697 -32.67 -17.40 10.75
C ILE A 697 -33.25 -18.43 11.73
N ARG A 698 -32.62 -19.61 11.84
CA ARG A 698 -33.08 -20.68 12.74
C ARG A 698 -32.79 -20.37 14.21
N ASN A 699 -31.58 -19.92 14.51
CA ASN A 699 -31.15 -19.57 15.87
C ASN A 699 -30.18 -18.38 15.81
N ARG A 700 -30.68 -17.21 16.25
CA ARG A 700 -29.92 -15.95 16.22
C ARG A 700 -28.63 -16.00 17.03
N LYS A 701 -28.69 -16.56 18.24
CA LYS A 701 -27.53 -16.63 19.13
C LYS A 701 -26.47 -17.56 18.56
N ALA A 702 -26.85 -18.74 18.09
CA ALA A 702 -25.91 -19.69 17.51
C ALA A 702 -25.23 -19.15 16.25
N LEU A 703 -25.97 -18.46 15.36
CA LEU A 703 -25.37 -17.83 14.19
C LEU A 703 -24.43 -16.68 14.56
N PHE A 704 -24.82 -15.83 15.53
CA PHE A 704 -23.98 -14.77 16.06
C PHE A 704 -22.66 -15.31 16.60
N ASP A 705 -22.72 -16.28 17.52
CA ASP A 705 -21.55 -16.86 18.16
C ASP A 705 -20.59 -17.49 17.11
N GLU A 706 -21.15 -18.15 16.09
CA GLU A 706 -20.39 -18.79 15.01
C GLU A 706 -19.64 -17.77 14.14
N TYR A 707 -20.34 -16.77 13.58
CA TYR A 707 -19.65 -15.79 12.72
C TYR A 707 -18.67 -14.93 13.52
N SER A 708 -18.97 -14.61 14.79
CA SER A 708 -18.06 -13.86 15.66
C SER A 708 -16.75 -14.62 15.86
N ALA A 709 -16.83 -15.94 16.10
CA ALA A 709 -15.65 -16.79 16.19
C ALA A 709 -14.87 -16.83 14.87
N LEU A 710 -15.55 -16.88 13.72
CA LEU A 710 -14.89 -16.84 12.41
C LEU A 710 -14.17 -15.51 12.14
N PHE A 711 -14.79 -14.37 12.46
CA PHE A 711 -14.15 -13.06 12.32
C PHE A 711 -12.89 -12.96 13.18
N LEU A 712 -12.97 -13.30 14.46
CA LEU A 712 -11.83 -13.28 15.37
C LEU A 712 -10.72 -14.24 14.92
N TYR A 713 -11.10 -15.44 14.49
CA TYR A 713 -10.16 -16.42 13.96
C TYR A 713 -9.39 -15.88 12.74
N ALA A 714 -10.08 -15.27 11.77
CA ALA A 714 -9.41 -14.69 10.59
C ALA A 714 -8.43 -13.56 10.97
N MET A 715 -8.83 -12.68 11.89
CA MET A 715 -7.97 -11.58 12.34
C MET A 715 -6.71 -12.10 13.03
N GLN A 716 -6.86 -13.04 13.95
CA GLN A 716 -5.74 -13.64 14.67
C GLN A 716 -4.84 -14.43 13.73
N ALA A 717 -5.39 -15.32 12.91
CA ALA A 717 -4.61 -16.16 12.00
C ALA A 717 -3.79 -15.31 11.01
N SER A 718 -4.35 -14.23 10.49
CA SER A 718 -3.67 -13.33 9.55
C SER A 718 -2.48 -12.58 10.17
N LEU A 719 -2.47 -12.38 11.50
CA LEU A 719 -1.34 -11.76 12.22
C LEU A 719 -0.16 -12.72 12.46
N TYR A 720 -0.44 -14.03 12.59
CA TYR A 720 0.55 -15.04 13.00
C TYR A 720 1.00 -15.96 11.87
N GLU A 721 0.40 -15.89 10.69
CA GLU A 721 0.82 -16.69 9.55
C GLU A 721 2.26 -16.35 9.12
N PRO A 722 3.17 -17.34 9.08
CA PRO A 722 4.44 -17.16 8.39
C PRO A 722 4.10 -16.93 6.92
N LYS A 723 4.24 -15.69 6.47
CA LYS A 723 4.10 -15.27 5.07
C LYS A 723 4.80 -16.30 4.20
N ILE A 724 4.08 -16.90 3.25
CA ILE A 724 4.52 -18.03 2.43
C ILE A 724 5.96 -17.80 1.99
N ASN A 725 6.86 -18.52 2.65
CA ASN A 725 8.26 -18.59 2.33
C ASN A 725 8.35 -19.49 1.09
N ILE A 726 8.36 -18.89 -0.09
CA ILE A 726 8.79 -19.63 -1.29
C ILE A 726 10.28 -19.89 -1.09
N ASN A 727 10.57 -21.09 -0.60
CA ASN A 727 11.89 -21.63 -0.29
C ASN A 727 12.97 -21.17 -1.29
N TYR A 728 14.06 -20.60 -0.77
CA TYR A 728 15.39 -20.96 -1.23
C TYR A 728 16.28 -21.26 -0.02
N ASN A 729 16.71 -22.53 0.04
CA ASN A 729 17.73 -23.17 0.87
C ASN A 729 17.48 -23.34 2.38
N SER A 730 17.12 -24.58 2.70
CA SER A 730 17.39 -25.29 3.95
C SER A 730 18.86 -25.16 4.38
N ASN A 731 19.08 -24.62 5.59
CA ASN A 731 20.17 -24.97 6.53
C ASN A 731 20.25 -24.03 7.76
N PHE A 732 19.23 -23.22 8.06
CA PHE A 732 19.29 -22.26 9.17
C PHE A 732 18.23 -22.46 10.28
N VAL A 733 17.44 -23.55 10.23
CA VAL A 733 16.31 -23.76 11.16
C VAL A 733 16.70 -24.52 12.43
N ASP A 734 17.82 -25.24 12.45
CA ASP A 734 18.17 -26.09 13.61
C ASP A 734 18.89 -25.35 14.75
N GLU A 735 19.37 -24.13 14.54
CA GLU A 735 20.11 -23.38 15.57
C GLU A 735 19.21 -22.43 16.40
N VAL A 736 18.00 -22.12 15.92
CA VAL A 736 17.09 -21.15 16.56
C VAL A 736 16.05 -21.82 17.46
N THR A 737 15.69 -23.09 17.20
CA THR A 737 14.77 -23.88 18.02
C THR A 737 15.37 -24.32 19.35
N SER A 738 16.69 -24.54 19.42
CA SER A 738 17.39 -24.97 20.64
C SER A 738 17.46 -23.88 21.74
N LYS A 739 17.48 -22.59 21.38
CA LYS A 739 17.57 -21.50 22.36
C LYS A 739 16.20 -21.01 22.88
N ARG A 740 15.09 -21.41 22.25
CA ARG A 740 13.73 -20.97 22.63
C ARG A 740 13.10 -21.85 23.71
N SER A 741 13.47 -23.13 23.80
CA SER A 741 13.03 -24.05 24.86
C SER A 741 13.67 -23.75 26.22
N ALA A 742 14.87 -23.16 26.27
CA ALA A 742 15.57 -22.81 27.51
C ALA A 742 15.00 -21.56 28.23
N LEU A 743 14.26 -20.70 27.51
CA LEU A 743 13.63 -19.49 28.07
C LEU A 743 12.23 -19.76 28.61
N VAL A 744 11.53 -20.78 28.11
CA VAL A 744 10.18 -21.16 28.58
C VAL A 744 10.24 -21.97 29.89
N ASN A 745 11.30 -22.75 30.11
CA ASN A 745 11.49 -23.51 31.36
C ASN A 745 12.14 -22.72 32.51
N ARG A 746 12.34 -21.41 32.36
CA ARG A 746 12.80 -20.52 33.44
C ARG A 746 11.71 -19.59 33.97
N ALA A 747 10.51 -19.67 33.39
CA ALA A 747 9.32 -18.92 33.77
C ALA A 747 8.15 -19.82 34.23
N ALA A 748 8.39 -21.14 34.35
CA ALA A 748 7.60 -22.09 35.12
C ALA A 748 8.49 -22.61 36.26
#